data_AF-A0AAF3EXK7-F1
#
_entry.id   AF-A0AAF3EXK7-F1
#
_cell.length_a   1.000
_cell.length_b   1.000
_cell.length_c   1.000
_cell.angle_alpha   90.00
_cell.angle_beta   90.00
_cell.angle_gamma   90.00
#
_symmetry.space_group_name_H-M   'P 1'
#
loop_
_entity.id
_entity.type
_entity.pdbx_description
1 polymer ?
#
loop_
_entity_poly.entity_id
_entity_poly.type
_entity_poly.pdbx_seq_one_letter_code
_entity_poly.pdbx_strand_id
1 'polypeptide(L)'
;MREETNADNEVEFGVERIVDLCERIYGQETTQEDRQEAITALQEFISNPIGDLFDIASELFSHRLELQMIAWNLINYQLKEKWREMKPNRQKNVIETFSAFIRSPKALNGFICCEKAATACQSLIEQTFPSEWNRWTQAFDDVIAKKEQSTALALVMSILTRLLTEDSVVAMKAVKEKPTRNKLLHENLTKYAQTLMPRLSDFLPDRESLGDSNSNQLAVSHFVLGFFEALAERQIEMILNGNLSLLVCRIAQFVGSPITHDALNVMCILGKKRKGFEIMISEGILCQQLIQRIERLKEKISTNPHPFLKEYEFLKASMQLLITIGYTVAEVFDERSPALKWLIDTGFSLIHSPSLKLRVGSMEILGALLSGKGGKNSPDFLQKITDLAENVPILMEKELWPSFEPPTLTTSFSREDYTDDAEAIAEMNRCKMHFFSFIEAGCRWDLGRMVASAKRYFIDRLADEELIETEAENWGKYMKSILKSVQEKGKDRGIGGHVRIEDLEKLIGDWPALILRRQREFIKSSKWIHINGILSIVHSLLPIIVRNEGTLFEYLQMIREILVIEFEVEWGEIREKQFETKRHTLSGLLGCLESHGHLFAKNERFIEEIISIRESVTDRLTAMQEAVLSQLLAHLVNYPLSFHEKRLLLEKSLEVPKKFEQKTNLDDLVSFLGFDQYVEAPTGDEFAENRRTIRASLQALDGVLKVVKGGEERFEESFFEIASPLIVSLGQLSRLLLEYSYSDASKWENCFYDEDCFSQTPEIVSSLLGIPIDDVDEKYQEKIVDEKKTWPSINKKFYSDLHESILCTMVSAIRRFPQCLPLISPSLRAICWEKLHVFRLRIWIKRVWKEIAAQRAQHCRSASSDFWELFALITDSCLQVQIRESIELRSFDFEAADPILKEREYIQLIKEAIPVWRLFLLNQKGTDFHDLKLENDGFEVEKSLPFLLFSLHIQESQTVLKIAQMLRILLPIISKNSMLSKIKAQTTTSLLFLSLAQHYKEPQICNLLFDFFANFVLILHHSNDSYVDEAWKAFLNKATAKHFVERIEVFSRNDRQNEKNRRQFVKETIMEMIGDETSEYLFEKYQQNHLIFNNSNAFSIWK
;
A
#
# COMPACT_ATOMS: atom_id res chain seq x y z
N MET A 1 24.26 -62.25 15.05
CA MET A 1 24.92 -62.32 16.37
C MET A 1 25.97 -61.24 16.57
N ARG A 2 27.21 -61.27 16.00
CA ARG A 2 28.18 -60.15 16.21
C ARG A 2 27.81 -58.83 15.48
N GLU A 3 27.13 -58.89 14.33
CA GLU A 3 26.66 -57.69 13.62
C GLU A 3 25.39 -57.06 14.25
N GLU A 4 24.54 -57.86 14.91
CA GLU A 4 23.35 -57.35 15.61
C GLU A 4 23.73 -56.60 16.89
N THR A 5 24.70 -57.11 17.67
CA THR A 5 25.19 -56.42 18.88
C THR A 5 25.93 -55.10 18.63
N ASN A 6 26.42 -54.85 17.40
CA ASN A 6 27.06 -53.58 17.06
C ASN A 6 26.02 -52.51 16.66
N ALA A 7 24.94 -52.91 15.97
CA ALA A 7 23.88 -51.98 15.57
C ALA A 7 23.06 -51.48 16.77
N ASP A 8 22.79 -52.34 17.75
CA ASP A 8 22.06 -51.96 18.97
C ASP A 8 22.87 -50.94 19.81
N ASN A 9 24.19 -51.11 19.90
CA ASN A 9 25.09 -50.16 20.60
C ASN A 9 25.21 -48.80 19.89
N GLU A 10 25.09 -48.76 18.56
CA GLU A 10 25.10 -47.50 17.79
C GLU A 10 23.81 -46.70 17.97
N VAL A 11 22.65 -47.38 18.04
CA VAL A 11 21.35 -46.74 18.29
C VAL A 11 21.28 -46.17 19.70
N GLU A 12 21.68 -46.94 20.72
CA GLU A 12 21.70 -46.50 22.13
C GLU A 12 22.59 -45.25 22.31
N PHE A 13 23.78 -45.25 21.73
CA PHE A 13 24.67 -44.09 21.72
C PHE A 13 24.08 -42.87 20.99
N GLY A 14 23.38 -43.10 19.88
CA GLY A 14 22.69 -42.04 19.14
C GLY A 14 21.55 -41.39 19.93
N VAL A 15 20.79 -42.18 20.69
CA VAL A 15 19.71 -41.72 21.56
C VAL A 15 20.27 -40.88 22.71
N GLU A 16 21.26 -41.39 23.45
CA GLU A 16 21.90 -40.67 24.56
C GLU A 16 22.45 -39.31 24.13
N ARG A 17 23.08 -39.25 22.95
CA ARG A 17 23.63 -38.02 22.40
C ARG A 17 22.56 -36.98 22.05
N ILE A 18 21.43 -37.40 21.49
CA ILE A 18 20.31 -36.48 21.19
C ILE A 18 19.68 -35.97 22.49
N VAL A 19 19.52 -36.84 23.50
CA VAL A 19 18.96 -36.45 24.80
C VAL A 19 19.81 -35.36 25.45
N ASP A 20 21.13 -35.56 25.53
CA ASP A 20 22.10 -34.60 26.08
C ASP A 20 22.04 -33.24 25.35
N LEU A 21 22.09 -33.27 24.01
CA LEU A 21 22.01 -32.04 23.21
C LEU A 21 20.70 -31.28 23.43
N CYS A 22 19.58 -31.99 23.55
CA CYS A 22 18.29 -31.36 23.79
C CYS A 22 18.17 -30.77 25.20
N GLU A 23 18.77 -31.41 26.21
CA GLU A 23 18.86 -30.83 27.56
C GLU A 23 19.68 -29.55 27.57
N ARG A 24 20.74 -29.47 26.77
CA ARG A 24 21.53 -28.25 26.59
C ARG A 24 20.80 -27.17 25.80
N ILE A 25 19.95 -27.53 24.83
CA ILE A 25 19.20 -26.56 24.02
C ILE A 25 18.04 -25.94 24.82
N TYR A 26 17.26 -26.77 25.52
CA TYR A 26 16.04 -26.34 26.22
C TYR A 26 16.23 -26.07 27.71
N GLY A 27 17.44 -26.27 28.26
CA GLY A 27 17.75 -26.00 29.66
C GLY A 27 17.64 -24.52 30.01
N GLN A 28 17.02 -24.19 31.15
CA GLN A 28 16.88 -22.78 31.58
C GLN A 28 18.22 -22.18 32.07
N GLU A 29 19.17 -23.01 32.48
CA GLU A 29 20.47 -22.62 33.05
C GLU A 29 21.64 -22.65 32.04
N THR A 30 21.41 -23.06 30.78
CA THR A 30 22.45 -23.09 29.74
C THR A 30 22.68 -21.73 29.10
N THR A 31 23.96 -21.41 28.85
CA THR A 31 24.37 -20.18 28.17
C THR A 31 23.95 -20.18 26.70
N GLN A 32 23.88 -18.99 26.08
CA GLN A 32 23.53 -18.86 24.67
C GLN A 32 24.59 -19.47 23.73
N GLU A 33 25.87 -19.41 24.13
CA GLU A 33 26.98 -20.06 23.41
C GLU A 33 26.85 -21.58 23.46
N ASP A 34 26.57 -22.17 24.63
CA ASP A 34 26.36 -23.61 24.78
C ASP A 34 25.13 -24.11 24.00
N ARG A 35 24.06 -23.31 23.95
CA ARG A 35 22.86 -23.62 23.15
C ARG A 35 23.19 -23.63 21.66
N GLN A 36 23.95 -22.65 21.17
CA GLN A 36 24.32 -22.58 19.76
C GLN A 36 25.26 -23.72 19.35
N GLU A 37 26.22 -24.08 20.22
CA GLU A 37 27.08 -25.24 20.03
C GLU A 37 26.26 -26.55 19.99
N ALA A 38 25.30 -26.70 20.90
CA ALA A 38 24.42 -27.87 20.94
C ALA A 38 23.51 -27.97 19.69
N ILE A 39 22.97 -26.84 19.18
CA ILE A 39 22.22 -26.80 17.93
C ILE A 39 23.09 -27.24 16.75
N THR A 40 24.32 -26.73 16.67
CA THR A 40 25.27 -27.07 15.60
C THR A 40 25.64 -28.55 15.65
N ALA A 41 25.96 -29.08 16.84
CA ALA A 41 26.28 -30.48 17.05
C ALA A 41 25.08 -31.41 16.72
N LEU A 42 23.85 -30.97 16.98
CA LEU A 42 22.64 -31.71 16.59
C LEU A 42 22.48 -31.75 15.06
N GLN A 43 22.69 -30.64 14.36
CA GLN A 43 22.63 -30.59 12.90
C GLN A 43 23.71 -31.44 12.22
N GLU A 44 24.93 -31.44 12.77
CA GLU A 44 26.02 -32.30 12.29
C GLU A 44 25.69 -33.78 12.47
N PHE A 45 25.14 -34.16 13.63
CA PHE A 45 24.72 -35.53 13.91
C PHE A 45 23.62 -35.99 12.96
N ILE A 46 22.61 -35.15 12.68
CA ILE A 46 21.51 -35.47 11.76
C ILE A 46 22.04 -35.69 10.33
N SER A 47 22.99 -34.87 9.91
CA SER A 47 23.60 -34.97 8.58
C SER A 47 24.41 -36.27 8.43
N ASN A 48 25.16 -36.67 9.46
CA ASN A 48 25.99 -37.88 9.49
C ASN A 48 25.70 -38.75 10.73
N PRO A 49 24.58 -39.51 10.73
CA PRO A 49 24.14 -40.26 11.91
C PRO A 49 24.99 -41.52 12.13
N ILE A 50 25.26 -41.80 13.41
CA ILE A 50 25.87 -43.06 13.87
C ILE A 50 24.70 -44.02 14.11
N GLY A 51 24.15 -44.60 13.04
CA GLY A 51 22.97 -45.49 13.06
C GLY A 51 21.84 -45.05 12.12
N ASP A 52 20.79 -45.88 11.97
CA ASP A 52 19.59 -45.51 11.20
C ASP A 52 18.73 -44.54 12.03
N LEU A 53 18.48 -43.34 11.49
CA LEU A 53 17.65 -42.32 12.13
C LEU A 53 16.23 -42.82 12.45
N PHE A 54 15.71 -43.82 11.72
CA PHE A 54 14.43 -44.46 12.05
C PHE A 54 14.46 -45.23 13.37
N ASP A 55 15.55 -45.94 13.63
CA ASP A 55 15.67 -46.77 14.82
C ASP A 55 15.96 -45.89 16.05
N ILE A 56 16.81 -44.85 15.88
CA ILE A 56 17.03 -43.80 16.89
C ILE A 56 15.73 -43.07 17.22
N ALA A 57 14.95 -42.66 16.20
CA ALA A 57 13.67 -42.00 16.43
C ALA A 57 12.63 -42.91 17.13
N SER A 58 12.67 -44.22 16.84
CA SER A 58 11.76 -45.19 17.47
C SER A 58 12.00 -45.30 18.98
N GLU A 59 13.26 -45.23 19.42
CA GLU A 59 13.61 -45.20 20.83
C GLU A 59 13.26 -43.87 21.51
N LEU A 60 13.45 -42.75 20.81
CA LEU A 60 13.12 -41.40 21.32
C LEU A 60 11.62 -41.21 21.59
N PHE A 61 10.72 -41.97 20.95
CA PHE A 61 9.28 -41.93 21.25
C PHE A 61 8.94 -42.39 22.68
N SER A 62 9.83 -43.11 23.36
CA SER A 62 9.65 -43.50 24.75
C SER A 62 10.01 -42.39 25.77
N HIS A 63 10.54 -41.26 25.30
CA HIS A 63 11.03 -40.15 26.13
C HIS A 63 10.03 -38.97 26.21
N ARG A 64 10.43 -37.84 26.82
CA ARG A 64 9.60 -36.61 26.99
C ARG A 64 9.14 -35.99 25.66
N LEU A 65 8.05 -35.23 25.69
CA LEU A 65 7.34 -34.69 24.52
C LEU A 65 8.25 -33.96 23.51
N GLU A 66 9.21 -33.17 23.99
CA GLU A 66 10.16 -32.42 23.17
C GLU A 66 11.01 -33.36 22.31
N LEU A 67 11.48 -34.47 22.90
CA LEU A 67 12.25 -35.49 22.19
C LEU A 67 11.40 -36.27 21.18
N GLN A 68 10.10 -36.43 21.45
CA GLN A 68 9.17 -37.03 20.49
C GLN A 68 8.94 -36.10 19.28
N MET A 69 8.86 -34.79 19.49
CA MET A 69 8.79 -33.81 18.38
C MET A 69 10.05 -33.85 17.53
N ILE A 70 11.22 -34.05 18.15
CA ILE A 70 12.50 -34.20 17.45
C ILE A 70 12.54 -35.52 16.70
N ALA A 71 12.09 -36.63 17.29
CA ALA A 71 11.98 -37.93 16.62
C ALA A 71 11.18 -37.82 15.31
N TRP A 72 10.06 -37.09 15.30
CA TRP A 72 9.30 -36.83 14.07
C TRP A 72 10.07 -36.00 13.04
N ASN A 73 10.87 -35.02 13.47
CA ASN A 73 11.72 -34.24 12.56
C ASN A 73 12.85 -35.10 11.96
N LEU A 74 13.46 -36.00 12.75
CA LEU A 74 14.48 -36.94 12.28
C LEU A 74 13.94 -37.88 11.22
N ILE A 75 12.75 -38.44 11.47
CA ILE A 75 12.07 -39.30 10.50
C ILE A 75 11.76 -38.52 9.22
N ASN A 76 11.26 -37.28 9.34
CA ASN A 76 10.99 -36.43 8.19
C ASN A 76 12.26 -36.13 7.38
N TYR A 77 13.39 -35.84 8.03
CA TYR A 77 14.69 -35.64 7.37
C TYR A 77 15.14 -36.91 6.62
N GLN A 78 15.07 -38.05 7.30
CA GLN A 78 15.42 -39.36 6.74
C GLN A 78 14.55 -39.71 5.50
N LEU A 79 13.28 -39.34 5.52
CA LEU A 79 12.34 -39.51 4.39
C LEU A 79 12.53 -38.50 3.25
N LYS A 80 12.96 -37.27 3.54
CA LYS A 80 13.20 -36.25 2.50
C LYS A 80 14.54 -36.45 1.80
N GLU A 81 15.62 -36.57 2.58
CA GLU A 81 16.98 -36.52 2.06
C GLU A 81 17.55 -37.91 1.74
N LYS A 82 17.27 -38.92 2.58
CA LYS A 82 17.93 -40.23 2.52
C LYS A 82 17.04 -41.37 2.00
N TRP A 83 15.81 -41.07 1.56
CA TRP A 83 14.86 -42.10 1.08
C TRP A 83 15.42 -42.97 -0.04
N ARG A 84 16.12 -42.36 -1.01
CA ARG A 84 16.72 -43.07 -2.16
C ARG A 84 17.90 -43.95 -1.77
N GLU A 85 18.56 -43.67 -0.66
CA GLU A 85 19.71 -44.42 -0.14
C GLU A 85 19.27 -45.66 0.66
N MET A 86 18.00 -45.71 1.09
CA MET A 86 17.45 -46.86 1.80
C MET A 86 17.32 -48.09 0.90
N LYS A 87 17.64 -49.27 1.46
CA LYS A 87 17.45 -50.55 0.78
C LYS A 87 15.96 -50.77 0.44
N PRO A 88 15.61 -51.34 -0.73
CA PRO A 88 14.21 -51.55 -1.13
C PRO A 88 13.35 -52.32 -0.12
N ASN A 89 13.93 -53.31 0.57
CA ASN A 89 13.24 -54.07 1.63
C ASN A 89 12.91 -53.19 2.84
N ARG A 90 13.79 -52.24 3.18
CA ARG A 90 13.57 -51.27 4.27
C ARG A 90 12.52 -50.23 3.87
N GLN A 91 12.58 -49.72 2.64
CA GLN A 91 11.55 -48.83 2.09
C GLN A 91 10.15 -49.47 2.16
N LYS A 92 10.04 -50.74 1.74
CA LYS A 92 8.77 -51.48 1.83
C LYS A 92 8.28 -51.61 3.29
N ASN A 93 9.18 -51.92 4.22
CA ASN A 93 8.84 -52.02 5.65
C ASN A 93 8.39 -50.65 6.22
N VAL A 94 9.07 -49.55 5.86
CA VAL A 94 8.67 -48.19 6.27
C VAL A 94 7.28 -47.84 5.73
N ILE A 95 6.97 -48.15 4.47
CA ILE A 95 5.64 -47.93 3.89
C ILE A 95 4.57 -48.72 4.65
N GLU A 96 4.82 -49.99 4.94
CA GLU A 96 3.89 -50.85 5.68
C GLU A 96 3.69 -50.35 7.12
N THR A 97 4.77 -49.93 7.78
CA THR A 97 4.76 -49.37 9.14
C THR A 97 3.97 -48.07 9.20
N PHE A 98 4.19 -47.14 8.26
CA PHE A 98 3.46 -45.87 8.21
C PHE A 98 1.98 -46.07 7.85
N SER A 99 1.68 -47.02 6.96
CA SER A 99 0.30 -47.37 6.61
C SER A 99 -0.44 -47.99 7.80
N ALA A 100 0.24 -48.78 8.63
CA ALA A 100 -0.31 -49.30 9.88
C ALA A 100 -0.43 -48.21 10.97
N PHE A 101 0.55 -47.31 11.05
CA PHE A 101 0.57 -46.17 11.98
C PHE A 101 -0.60 -45.21 11.72
N ILE A 102 -0.88 -44.85 10.47
CA ILE A 102 -2.03 -44.00 10.10
C ILE A 102 -3.34 -44.63 10.60
N ARG A 103 -3.49 -45.97 10.47
CA ARG A 103 -4.68 -46.71 10.94
C ARG A 103 -4.77 -46.83 12.46
N SER A 104 -3.66 -46.64 13.18
CA SER A 104 -3.57 -46.85 14.62
C SER A 104 -2.35 -46.11 15.18
N PRO A 105 -2.46 -44.80 15.44
CA PRO A 105 -1.33 -43.96 15.83
C PRO A 105 -0.98 -44.12 17.32
N LYS A 106 -0.57 -45.32 17.72
CA LYS A 106 -0.24 -45.64 19.13
C LYS A 106 0.99 -44.87 19.64
N ALA A 107 1.87 -44.45 18.73
CA ALA A 107 3.06 -43.67 19.05
C ALA A 107 2.79 -42.15 19.18
N LEU A 108 1.55 -41.69 18.98
CA LEU A 108 1.18 -40.28 19.15
C LEU A 108 0.67 -40.04 20.58
N ASN A 109 1.38 -39.19 21.33
CA ASN A 109 0.96 -38.68 22.63
C ASN A 109 -0.16 -37.62 22.50
N GLY A 110 -1.33 -38.05 22.03
CA GLY A 110 -2.49 -37.18 21.79
C GLY A 110 -2.35 -36.32 20.53
N PHE A 111 -3.02 -35.16 20.52
CA PHE A 111 -3.10 -34.27 19.35
C PHE A 111 -1.84 -33.41 19.11
N ILE A 112 -0.97 -33.27 20.13
CA ILE A 112 0.14 -32.29 20.12
C ILE A 112 1.16 -32.59 19.01
N CYS A 113 1.46 -33.88 18.76
CA CYS A 113 2.42 -34.26 17.73
C CYS A 113 1.78 -34.54 16.35
N CYS A 114 0.46 -34.35 16.18
CA CYS A 114 -0.24 -34.66 14.93
C CYS A 114 0.34 -33.90 13.73
N GLU A 115 0.64 -32.60 13.88
CA GLU A 115 1.22 -31.79 12.80
C GLU A 115 2.62 -32.26 12.37
N LYS A 116 3.48 -32.61 13.33
CA LYS A 116 4.84 -33.11 13.08
C LYS A 116 4.81 -34.50 12.44
N ALA A 117 3.97 -35.40 12.95
CA ALA A 117 3.75 -36.71 12.36
C ALA A 117 3.13 -36.62 10.95
N ALA A 118 2.21 -35.68 10.73
CA ALA A 118 1.62 -35.42 9.42
C ALA A 118 2.67 -34.95 8.41
N THR A 119 3.63 -34.13 8.83
CA THR A 119 4.75 -33.69 7.99
C THR A 119 5.60 -34.87 7.51
N ALA A 120 5.93 -35.81 8.41
CA ALA A 120 6.66 -37.01 8.04
C ALA A 120 5.85 -37.92 7.10
N CYS A 121 4.56 -38.12 7.39
CA CYS A 121 3.66 -38.90 6.53
C CYS A 121 3.50 -38.26 5.14
N GLN A 122 3.37 -36.93 5.07
CA GLN A 122 3.33 -36.16 3.83
C GLN A 122 4.57 -36.46 2.99
N SER A 123 5.78 -36.32 3.56
CA SER A 123 7.04 -36.60 2.85
C SER A 123 7.08 -38.02 2.29
N LEU A 124 6.64 -39.03 3.06
CA LEU A 124 6.61 -40.42 2.57
C LEU A 124 5.57 -40.63 1.44
N ILE A 125 4.38 -40.04 1.55
CA ILE A 125 3.35 -40.09 0.50
C ILE A 125 3.88 -39.46 -0.78
N GLU A 126 4.49 -38.28 -0.65
CA GLU A 126 5.12 -37.58 -1.77
C GLU A 126 6.20 -38.43 -2.44
N GLN A 127 7.05 -39.13 -1.67
CA GLN A 127 8.12 -40.03 -2.16
C GLN A 127 7.61 -41.33 -2.82
N THR A 128 6.41 -41.80 -2.47
CA THR A 128 5.85 -43.08 -2.94
C THR A 128 4.70 -42.94 -3.94
N PHE A 129 4.27 -41.70 -4.24
CA PHE A 129 3.28 -41.40 -5.25
C PHE A 129 3.83 -41.53 -6.69
N PRO A 130 3.08 -42.00 -7.70
CA PRO A 130 1.70 -42.46 -7.66
C PRO A 130 1.54 -43.95 -7.30
N SER A 131 2.63 -44.72 -7.20
CA SER A 131 2.57 -46.19 -7.09
C SER A 131 1.81 -46.68 -5.87
N GLU A 132 1.95 -46.00 -4.73
CA GLU A 132 1.30 -46.39 -3.46
C GLU A 132 0.05 -45.55 -3.14
N TRP A 133 -0.43 -44.70 -4.06
CA TRP A 133 -1.56 -43.79 -3.78
C TRP A 133 -2.81 -44.51 -3.27
N ASN A 134 -3.15 -45.65 -3.87
CA ASN A 134 -4.29 -46.46 -3.45
C ASN A 134 -4.14 -47.04 -2.03
N ARG A 135 -2.91 -47.33 -1.60
CA ARG A 135 -2.64 -47.83 -0.24
C ARG A 135 -2.86 -46.73 0.78
N TRP A 136 -2.44 -45.51 0.47
CA TRP A 136 -2.62 -44.35 1.35
C TRP A 136 -4.11 -43.98 1.46
N THR A 137 -4.84 -43.89 0.34
CA THR A 137 -6.28 -43.60 0.38
C THR A 137 -7.08 -44.71 1.07
N GLN A 138 -6.70 -45.98 0.93
CA GLN A 138 -7.29 -47.07 1.73
C GLN A 138 -7.03 -46.90 3.23
N ALA A 139 -5.82 -46.51 3.64
CA ALA A 139 -5.52 -46.27 5.06
C ALA A 139 -6.34 -45.09 5.61
N PHE A 140 -6.53 -44.04 4.83
CA PHE A 140 -7.41 -42.92 5.18
C PHE A 140 -8.87 -43.35 5.29
N ASP A 141 -9.37 -44.10 4.30
CA ASP A 141 -10.75 -44.60 4.30
C ASP A 141 -11.02 -45.55 5.47
N ASP A 142 -10.06 -46.40 5.85
CA ASP A 142 -10.16 -47.30 7.01
C ASP A 142 -10.32 -46.54 8.32
N VAL A 143 -9.60 -45.42 8.48
CA VAL A 143 -9.70 -44.54 9.66
C VAL A 143 -11.04 -43.83 9.66
N ILE A 144 -11.42 -43.26 8.52
CA ILE A 144 -12.68 -42.52 8.35
C ILE A 144 -13.88 -43.45 8.57
N ALA A 145 -13.83 -44.71 8.12
CA ALA A 145 -14.91 -45.66 8.35
C ALA A 145 -15.12 -46.03 9.84
N LYS A 146 -14.06 -45.95 10.66
CA LYS A 146 -14.06 -46.49 12.02
C LYS A 146 -14.58 -45.55 13.12
N LYS A 147 -14.87 -44.27 12.82
CA LYS A 147 -15.51 -43.19 13.64
C LYS A 147 -15.07 -42.97 15.12
N GLU A 148 -14.44 -43.94 15.80
CA GLU A 148 -14.10 -43.94 17.23
C GLU A 148 -12.63 -43.55 17.50
N GLN A 149 -11.78 -43.45 16.47
CA GLN A 149 -10.34 -43.18 16.61
C GLN A 149 -10.01 -41.70 16.41
N SER A 150 -10.29 -40.86 17.41
CA SER A 150 -10.12 -39.39 17.33
C SER A 150 -8.71 -38.94 16.91
N THR A 151 -7.65 -39.55 17.45
CA THR A 151 -6.26 -39.18 17.12
C THR A 151 -5.85 -39.61 15.70
N ALA A 152 -6.33 -40.76 15.24
CA ALA A 152 -6.07 -41.25 13.87
C ALA A 152 -6.73 -40.33 12.84
N LEU A 153 -7.97 -39.94 13.12
CA LEU A 153 -8.71 -39.02 12.27
C LEU A 153 -8.05 -37.63 12.22
N ALA A 154 -7.62 -37.09 13.35
CA ALA A 154 -6.87 -35.83 13.41
C ALA A 154 -5.59 -35.90 12.58
N LEU A 155 -4.80 -36.97 12.71
CA LEU A 155 -3.61 -37.20 11.90
C LEU A 155 -3.93 -37.23 10.39
N VAL A 156 -4.98 -37.96 9.98
CA VAL A 156 -5.41 -38.02 8.58
C VAL A 156 -5.80 -36.63 8.06
N MET A 157 -6.56 -35.85 8.84
CA MET A 157 -6.95 -34.48 8.45
C MET A 157 -5.73 -33.55 8.35
N SER A 158 -4.78 -33.61 9.28
CA SER A 158 -3.52 -32.85 9.18
C SER A 158 -2.71 -33.25 7.93
N ILE A 159 -2.60 -34.55 7.62
CA ILE A 159 -1.91 -35.02 6.41
C ILE A 159 -2.58 -34.43 5.15
N LEU A 160 -3.90 -34.54 5.05
CA LEU A 160 -4.65 -34.03 3.90
C LEU A 160 -4.56 -32.51 3.78
N THR A 161 -4.63 -31.78 4.90
CA THR A 161 -4.46 -30.32 4.95
C THR A 161 -3.09 -29.94 4.42
N ARG A 162 -2.03 -30.57 4.93
CA ARG A 162 -0.65 -30.29 4.48
C ARG A 162 -0.43 -30.60 2.99
N LEU A 163 -0.99 -31.70 2.49
CA LEU A 163 -0.96 -32.04 1.07
C LEU A 163 -1.65 -30.98 0.19
N LEU A 164 -2.66 -30.27 0.71
CA LEU A 164 -3.34 -29.17 0.02
C LEU A 164 -2.62 -27.81 0.14
N THR A 165 -1.89 -27.54 1.23
CA THR A 165 -1.16 -26.28 1.45
C THR A 165 0.09 -26.12 0.56
N GLU A 166 0.69 -24.93 0.50
CA GLU A 166 1.83 -24.64 -0.39
C GLU A 166 3.11 -25.42 -0.03
N ASP A 167 3.25 -25.87 1.20
CA ASP A 167 4.40 -26.65 1.68
C ASP A 167 4.61 -27.97 0.91
N SER A 168 3.54 -28.59 0.38
CA SER A 168 3.62 -29.82 -0.43
C SER A 168 4.26 -29.60 -1.80
N VAL A 169 4.16 -28.37 -2.32
CA VAL A 169 4.80 -27.97 -3.56
C VAL A 169 6.30 -27.78 -3.34
N VAL A 170 6.75 -27.40 -2.14
CA VAL A 170 8.17 -27.20 -1.80
C VAL A 170 8.87 -28.53 -1.51
N ALA A 171 8.23 -29.44 -0.79
CA ALA A 171 8.82 -30.74 -0.45
C ALA A 171 9.00 -31.67 -1.68
N MET A 172 8.09 -31.65 -2.66
CA MET A 172 8.27 -32.37 -3.94
C MET A 172 9.19 -31.67 -4.95
N LYS A 173 9.56 -30.40 -4.74
CA LYS A 173 10.51 -29.67 -5.60
C LYS A 173 11.98 -30.10 -5.39
N ALA A 174 12.29 -30.73 -4.27
CA ALA A 174 13.65 -31.17 -3.92
C ALA A 174 14.09 -32.47 -4.63
N VAL A 175 13.23 -33.07 -5.45
CA VAL A 175 13.50 -34.38 -6.09
C VAL A 175 13.39 -34.24 -7.60
N LYS A 176 14.49 -34.47 -8.34
CA LYS A 176 14.68 -34.49 -9.82
C LYS A 176 13.58 -35.08 -10.72
N GLU A 177 12.50 -35.65 -10.19
CA GLU A 177 11.43 -36.32 -10.93
C GLU A 177 10.09 -35.56 -10.89
N LYS A 178 10.05 -34.52 -11.74
CA LYS A 178 8.94 -34.01 -12.58
C LYS A 178 7.73 -33.30 -11.93
N PRO A 179 7.47 -32.02 -12.30
CA PRO A 179 6.21 -31.27 -12.09
C PRO A 179 4.93 -32.01 -12.50
N THR A 180 5.03 -32.99 -13.40
CA THR A 180 3.92 -33.88 -13.79
C THR A 180 3.39 -34.71 -12.61
N ARG A 181 4.25 -35.12 -11.68
CA ARG A 181 3.90 -35.87 -10.47
C ARG A 181 3.07 -35.02 -9.51
N ASN A 182 3.44 -33.75 -9.36
CA ASN A 182 2.68 -32.80 -8.52
C ASN A 182 1.30 -32.48 -9.12
N LYS A 183 1.24 -32.21 -10.43
CA LYS A 183 -0.04 -32.03 -11.13
C LYS A 183 -0.94 -33.27 -10.97
N LEU A 184 -0.37 -34.47 -11.13
CA LEU A 184 -1.09 -35.73 -10.96
C LEU A 184 -1.52 -35.96 -9.49
N LEU A 185 -0.69 -35.58 -8.51
CA LEU A 185 -1.06 -35.64 -7.10
C LEU A 185 -2.22 -34.69 -6.81
N HIS A 186 -2.16 -33.45 -7.27
CA HIS A 186 -3.27 -32.49 -7.10
C HIS A 186 -4.57 -32.95 -7.77
N GLU A 187 -4.51 -33.51 -8.98
CA GLU A 187 -5.70 -34.06 -9.66
C GLU A 187 -6.29 -35.23 -8.87
N ASN A 188 -5.46 -36.12 -8.32
CA ASN A 188 -5.92 -37.26 -7.53
C ASN A 188 -6.40 -36.86 -6.13
N LEU A 189 -5.74 -35.90 -5.47
CA LEU A 189 -6.19 -35.30 -4.22
C LEU A 189 -7.55 -34.60 -4.39
N THR A 190 -7.72 -33.86 -5.48
CA THR A 190 -8.99 -33.21 -5.85
C THR A 190 -10.10 -34.25 -5.98
N LYS A 191 -9.87 -35.33 -6.74
CA LYS A 191 -10.85 -36.43 -6.89
C LYS A 191 -11.14 -37.13 -5.56
N TYR A 192 -10.11 -37.36 -4.75
CA TYR A 192 -10.28 -38.02 -3.45
C TYR A 192 -11.05 -37.13 -2.46
N ALA A 193 -10.74 -35.83 -2.39
CA ALA A 193 -11.48 -34.86 -1.58
C ALA A 193 -12.97 -34.81 -1.98
N GLN A 194 -13.31 -34.89 -3.27
CA GLN A 194 -14.71 -35.00 -3.73
C GLN A 194 -15.44 -36.21 -3.12
N THR A 195 -14.77 -37.36 -3.06
CA THR A 195 -15.35 -38.57 -2.47
C THR A 195 -15.45 -38.51 -0.95
N LEU A 196 -14.57 -37.73 -0.31
CA LEU A 196 -14.53 -37.57 1.14
C LEU A 196 -15.59 -36.58 1.67
N MET A 197 -15.88 -35.51 0.94
CA MET A 197 -16.76 -34.41 1.40
C MET A 197 -18.07 -34.86 2.08
N PRO A 198 -18.85 -35.81 1.53
CA PRO A 198 -20.10 -36.25 2.18
C PRO A 198 -19.85 -36.96 3.52
N ARG A 199 -18.73 -37.68 3.64
CA ARG A 199 -18.33 -38.42 4.86
C ARG A 199 -17.76 -37.50 5.93
N LEU A 200 -17.01 -36.47 5.52
CA LEU A 200 -16.38 -35.52 6.43
C LEU A 200 -17.38 -34.69 7.21
N SER A 201 -18.53 -34.42 6.60
CA SER A 201 -19.63 -33.75 7.29
C SER A 201 -20.00 -34.48 8.57
N ASP A 202 -20.04 -35.83 8.59
CA ASP A 202 -20.46 -36.66 9.73
C ASP A 202 -19.56 -36.58 10.96
N PHE A 203 -18.36 -36.01 10.83
CA PHE A 203 -17.44 -35.81 11.95
C PHE A 203 -17.60 -34.47 12.64
N LEU A 204 -18.41 -33.57 12.06
CA LEU A 204 -18.87 -32.38 12.74
C LEU A 204 -20.09 -32.77 13.60
N PRO A 205 -19.96 -32.88 14.95
CA PRO A 205 -21.09 -33.21 15.83
C PRO A 205 -22.30 -32.31 15.67
N ASP A 206 -23.48 -32.88 15.89
CA ASP A 206 -24.69 -32.08 16.15
C ASP A 206 -24.58 -31.37 17.51
N ARG A 207 -25.10 -30.15 17.59
CA ARG A 207 -25.06 -29.27 18.77
C ARG A 207 -25.45 -29.93 20.11
N GLU A 208 -26.35 -30.90 20.11
CA GLU A 208 -26.80 -31.59 21.33
C GLU A 208 -25.72 -32.55 21.92
N SER A 209 -24.72 -32.93 21.11
CA SER A 209 -23.61 -33.79 21.52
C SER A 209 -22.37 -33.03 22.02
N LEU A 210 -22.38 -31.70 21.91
CA LEU A 210 -21.29 -30.76 22.28
C LEU A 210 -21.33 -30.32 23.76
N GLY A 211 -21.86 -31.15 24.67
CA GLY A 211 -21.77 -30.88 26.11
C GLY A 211 -20.32 -30.68 26.58
N ASP A 212 -20.13 -30.00 27.72
CA ASP A 212 -18.86 -29.48 28.25
C ASP A 212 -17.70 -30.50 28.45
N SER A 213 -17.86 -31.78 28.07
CA SER A 213 -16.96 -32.88 28.44
C SER A 213 -16.31 -33.68 27.30
N ASN A 214 -16.47 -33.34 26.02
CA ASN A 214 -15.88 -34.10 24.89
C ASN A 214 -14.67 -33.40 24.23
N SER A 215 -13.58 -33.20 24.98
CA SER A 215 -12.33 -32.55 24.52
C SER A 215 -11.74 -33.18 23.24
N ASN A 216 -11.80 -34.51 23.10
CA ASN A 216 -11.29 -35.22 21.92
C ASN A 216 -12.07 -34.92 20.64
N GLN A 217 -13.38 -34.68 20.76
CA GLN A 217 -14.24 -34.40 19.61
C GLN A 217 -14.07 -32.95 19.13
N LEU A 218 -13.85 -32.01 20.05
CA LEU A 218 -13.50 -30.63 19.75
C LEU A 218 -12.14 -30.54 19.04
N ALA A 219 -11.14 -31.29 19.53
CA ALA A 219 -9.83 -31.36 18.89
C ALA A 219 -9.90 -31.92 17.47
N VAL A 220 -10.65 -33.01 17.24
CA VAL A 220 -10.91 -33.52 15.88
C VAL A 220 -11.59 -32.48 15.00
N SER A 221 -12.59 -31.78 15.53
CA SER A 221 -13.32 -30.74 14.79
C SER A 221 -12.39 -29.60 14.36
N HIS A 222 -11.40 -29.22 15.18
CA HIS A 222 -10.36 -28.24 14.81
C HIS A 222 -9.57 -28.69 13.56
N PHE A 223 -9.08 -29.93 13.52
CA PHE A 223 -8.34 -30.44 12.35
C PHE A 223 -9.22 -30.57 11.10
N VAL A 224 -10.49 -30.95 11.27
CA VAL A 224 -11.46 -31.00 10.15
C VAL A 224 -11.74 -29.58 9.61
N LEU A 225 -11.87 -28.58 10.48
CA LEU A 225 -12.03 -27.17 10.07
C LEU A 225 -10.78 -26.66 9.34
N GLY A 226 -9.57 -26.99 9.82
CA GLY A 226 -8.32 -26.64 9.13
C GLY A 226 -8.21 -27.27 7.73
N PHE A 227 -8.73 -28.48 7.54
CA PHE A 227 -8.83 -29.08 6.21
C PHE A 227 -9.81 -28.31 5.29
N PHE A 228 -10.96 -27.89 5.82
CA PHE A 228 -11.92 -27.07 5.07
C PHE A 228 -11.38 -25.69 4.74
N GLU A 229 -10.60 -25.09 5.63
CA GLU A 229 -9.87 -23.85 5.39
C GLU A 229 -8.95 -24.00 4.17
N ALA A 230 -8.05 -24.98 4.19
CA ALA A 230 -7.11 -25.24 3.08
C ALA A 230 -7.83 -25.56 1.75
N LEU A 231 -8.95 -26.29 1.80
CA LEU A 231 -9.80 -26.55 0.63
C LEU A 231 -10.43 -25.25 0.06
N ALA A 232 -10.96 -24.41 0.94
CA ALA A 232 -11.60 -23.15 0.57
C ALA A 232 -10.58 -22.17 -0.03
N GLU A 233 -9.38 -22.06 0.55
CA GLU A 233 -8.31 -21.21 0.03
C GLU A 233 -7.90 -21.58 -1.40
N ARG A 234 -7.69 -22.87 -1.67
CA ARG A 234 -7.27 -23.41 -2.97
C ARG A 234 -8.31 -23.34 -4.10
N GLN A 235 -9.46 -22.72 -3.87
CA GLN A 235 -10.52 -22.50 -4.88
C GLN A 235 -10.96 -23.78 -5.59
N ILE A 236 -11.04 -24.92 -4.89
CA ILE A 236 -11.59 -26.13 -5.49
C ILE A 236 -13.13 -26.08 -5.48
N GLU A 237 -13.67 -25.03 -6.12
CA GLU A 237 -15.10 -24.72 -6.18
C GLU A 237 -15.89 -25.95 -6.64
N MET A 238 -15.42 -26.68 -7.66
CA MET A 238 -16.03 -27.93 -8.13
C MET A 238 -16.27 -28.99 -7.04
N ILE A 239 -15.48 -29.02 -5.97
CA ILE A 239 -15.64 -29.96 -4.84
C ILE A 239 -16.73 -29.49 -3.88
N LEU A 240 -16.78 -28.18 -3.62
CA LEU A 240 -17.66 -27.59 -2.63
C LEU A 240 -19.09 -27.45 -3.15
N ASN A 241 -19.27 -27.25 -4.46
CA ASN A 241 -20.55 -26.92 -5.11
C ASN A 241 -21.73 -27.86 -4.81
N GLY A 242 -21.47 -29.14 -4.46
CA GLY A 242 -22.51 -30.12 -4.13
C GLY A 242 -22.89 -30.20 -2.64
N ASN A 243 -22.03 -29.74 -1.72
CA ASN A 243 -22.19 -29.92 -0.27
C ASN A 243 -22.10 -28.62 0.54
N LEU A 244 -21.94 -27.48 -0.13
CA LEU A 244 -21.62 -26.21 0.50
C LEU A 244 -22.67 -25.73 1.50
N SER A 245 -23.96 -25.86 1.19
CA SER A 245 -25.05 -25.44 2.10
C SER A 245 -25.05 -26.24 3.40
N LEU A 246 -24.90 -27.57 3.30
CA LEU A 246 -24.82 -28.46 4.46
C LEU A 246 -23.57 -28.19 5.29
N LEU A 247 -22.43 -27.98 4.63
CA LEU A 247 -21.16 -27.67 5.27
C LEU A 247 -21.23 -26.35 6.05
N VAL A 248 -21.72 -25.29 5.41
CA VAL A 248 -21.92 -23.98 6.06
C VAL A 248 -22.85 -24.12 7.26
N CYS A 249 -23.97 -24.85 7.14
CA CYS A 249 -24.89 -25.08 8.25
C CYS A 249 -24.22 -25.83 9.41
N ARG A 250 -23.37 -26.84 9.14
CA ARG A 250 -22.66 -27.59 10.19
C ARG A 250 -21.55 -26.76 10.84
N ILE A 251 -20.76 -26.03 10.06
CA ILE A 251 -19.72 -25.11 10.58
C ILE A 251 -20.36 -24.05 11.47
N ALA A 252 -21.52 -23.54 11.08
CA ALA A 252 -22.24 -22.53 11.85
C ALA A 252 -22.72 -23.02 13.23
N GLN A 253 -22.82 -24.34 13.46
CA GLN A 253 -23.17 -24.88 14.78
C GLN A 253 -22.03 -24.73 15.81
N PHE A 254 -20.79 -24.55 15.36
CA PHE A 254 -19.64 -24.31 16.23
C PHE A 254 -19.54 -22.86 16.68
N VAL A 255 -20.41 -21.97 16.17
CA VAL A 255 -20.52 -20.60 16.64
C VAL A 255 -20.93 -20.59 18.10
N GLY A 256 -19.96 -20.27 18.95
CA GLY A 256 -20.13 -20.23 20.38
C GLY A 256 -19.57 -21.41 21.18
N SER A 257 -18.81 -22.28 20.52
CA SER A 257 -17.99 -23.33 21.10
C SER A 257 -16.54 -22.87 21.32
N PRO A 258 -15.66 -23.66 21.96
CA PRO A 258 -14.24 -23.31 22.09
C PRO A 258 -13.49 -23.14 20.75
N ILE A 259 -13.97 -23.73 19.64
CA ILE A 259 -13.36 -23.65 18.30
C ILE A 259 -14.04 -22.62 17.39
N THR A 260 -14.69 -21.60 17.99
CA THR A 260 -15.47 -20.62 17.23
C THR A 260 -14.64 -19.80 16.26
N HIS A 261 -13.40 -19.44 16.62
CA HIS A 261 -12.52 -18.67 15.74
C HIS A 261 -12.21 -19.42 14.44
N ASP A 262 -11.89 -20.71 14.52
CA ASP A 262 -11.63 -21.56 13.36
C ASP A 262 -12.87 -21.65 12.46
N ALA A 263 -14.06 -21.83 13.06
CA ALA A 263 -15.31 -21.87 12.32
C ALA A 263 -15.63 -20.54 11.61
N LEU A 264 -15.41 -19.41 12.28
CA LEU A 264 -15.59 -18.07 11.71
C LEU A 264 -14.59 -17.80 10.57
N ASN A 265 -13.33 -18.22 10.71
CA ASN A 265 -12.30 -18.07 9.68
C ASN A 265 -12.68 -18.83 8.40
N VAL A 266 -13.08 -20.10 8.53
CA VAL A 266 -13.54 -20.90 7.37
C VAL A 266 -14.74 -20.23 6.71
N MET A 267 -15.73 -19.76 7.48
CA MET A 267 -16.90 -19.04 6.94
C MET A 267 -16.51 -17.72 6.25
N CYS A 268 -15.54 -16.97 6.78
CA CYS A 268 -15.01 -15.75 6.16
C CYS A 268 -14.37 -16.05 4.79
N ILE A 269 -13.55 -17.10 4.70
CA ILE A 269 -12.87 -17.49 3.45
C ILE A 269 -13.89 -17.94 2.41
N LEU A 270 -14.90 -18.70 2.83
CA LEU A 270 -16.02 -19.11 1.97
C LEU A 270 -16.83 -17.89 1.48
N GLY A 271 -17.09 -16.91 2.35
CA GLY A 271 -17.82 -15.68 2.02
C GLY A 271 -17.13 -14.79 0.97
N LYS A 272 -15.82 -14.92 0.78
CA LYS A 272 -15.02 -14.13 -0.19
C LYS A 272 -15.00 -14.71 -1.63
N LYS A 273 -15.70 -15.81 -1.92
CA LYS A 273 -15.65 -16.52 -3.23
C LYS A 273 -16.75 -16.07 -4.22
N ARG A 274 -16.53 -16.27 -5.55
CA ARG A 274 -17.26 -15.64 -6.69
C ARG A 274 -18.79 -15.90 -6.77
N LYS A 275 -19.53 -14.87 -7.22
CA LYS A 275 -20.81 -14.66 -7.96
C LYS A 275 -21.86 -15.78 -8.14
N GLY A 276 -21.50 -17.06 -8.07
CA GLY A 276 -22.45 -18.18 -8.22
C GLY A 276 -22.93 -18.78 -6.88
N PHE A 277 -22.11 -18.68 -5.81
CA PHE A 277 -22.35 -19.32 -4.50
C PHE A 277 -22.86 -18.36 -3.42
N GLU A 278 -22.82 -17.07 -3.70
CA GLU A 278 -23.00 -15.98 -2.75
C GLU A 278 -24.37 -15.97 -2.05
N ILE A 279 -25.45 -16.37 -2.73
CA ILE A 279 -26.79 -16.44 -2.12
C ILE A 279 -26.87 -17.59 -1.11
N MET A 280 -26.45 -18.79 -1.53
CA MET A 280 -26.53 -20.01 -0.73
C MET A 280 -25.58 -19.97 0.47
N ILE A 281 -24.41 -19.35 0.30
CA ILE A 281 -23.45 -19.10 1.38
C ILE A 281 -23.99 -18.02 2.32
N SER A 282 -24.50 -16.89 1.82
CA SER A 282 -24.97 -15.80 2.69
C SER A 282 -26.20 -16.21 3.50
N GLU A 283 -27.16 -16.92 2.92
CA GLU A 283 -28.32 -17.45 3.65
C GLU A 283 -27.94 -18.54 4.65
N GLY A 284 -26.95 -19.38 4.32
CA GLY A 284 -26.43 -20.41 5.23
C GLY A 284 -25.61 -19.85 6.39
N ILE A 285 -24.79 -18.83 6.15
CA ILE A 285 -23.93 -18.20 7.17
C ILE A 285 -24.78 -17.32 8.09
N LEU A 286 -25.79 -16.64 7.56
CA LEU A 286 -26.82 -15.93 8.35
C LEU A 286 -27.80 -16.92 9.01
N CYS A 287 -27.27 -18.02 9.53
CA CYS A 287 -28.04 -18.97 10.30
C CYS A 287 -28.62 -18.29 11.54
N GLN A 288 -29.81 -18.74 11.92
CA GLN A 288 -30.53 -18.23 13.08
C GLN A 288 -29.70 -18.28 14.39
N GLN A 289 -28.74 -19.18 14.50
CA GLN A 289 -27.91 -19.35 15.70
C GLN A 289 -26.86 -18.25 15.86
N LEU A 290 -26.11 -17.93 14.79
CA LEU A 290 -25.16 -16.82 14.78
C LEU A 290 -25.89 -15.49 15.05
N ILE A 291 -27.02 -15.30 14.37
CA ILE A 291 -27.90 -14.14 14.56
C ILE A 291 -28.32 -14.01 16.03
N GLN A 292 -28.93 -15.04 16.61
CA GLN A 292 -29.40 -15.01 18.01
C GLN A 292 -28.26 -14.78 19.01
N ARG A 293 -27.05 -15.30 18.74
CA ARG A 293 -25.91 -15.12 19.63
C ARG A 293 -25.38 -13.70 19.55
N ILE A 294 -25.22 -13.13 18.35
CA ILE A 294 -24.81 -11.73 18.18
C ILE A 294 -25.81 -10.80 18.86
N GLU A 295 -27.12 -11.01 18.67
CA GLU A 295 -28.16 -10.20 19.33
C GLU A 295 -28.08 -10.27 20.86
N ARG A 296 -27.89 -11.46 21.44
CA ARG A 296 -27.74 -11.63 22.90
C ARG A 296 -26.47 -10.97 23.45
N LEU A 297 -25.37 -11.03 22.71
CA LEU A 297 -24.08 -10.50 23.16
C LEU A 297 -24.03 -8.98 23.04
N LYS A 298 -24.66 -8.42 22.01
CA LYS A 298 -24.85 -6.99 21.82
C LYS A 298 -25.52 -6.34 23.04
N GLU A 299 -26.58 -6.95 23.58
CA GLU A 299 -27.27 -6.47 24.78
C GLU A 299 -26.43 -6.57 26.06
N LYS A 300 -25.49 -7.52 26.13
CA LYS A 300 -24.62 -7.69 27.31
C LYS A 300 -23.46 -6.70 27.31
N ILE A 301 -22.85 -6.50 26.14
CA ILE A 301 -21.63 -5.69 25.96
C ILE A 301 -21.91 -4.18 26.09
N SER A 302 -23.18 -3.74 25.99
CA SER A 302 -23.59 -2.37 26.26
C SER A 302 -23.47 -1.94 27.73
N THR A 303 -23.12 -2.85 28.66
CA THR A 303 -23.14 -2.59 30.11
C THR A 303 -21.78 -2.64 30.83
N ASN A 304 -20.79 -3.42 30.36
CA ASN A 304 -19.41 -3.46 30.91
C ASN A 304 -18.46 -4.34 30.03
N PRO A 305 -17.16 -4.01 29.79
CA PRO A 305 -16.26 -4.83 28.97
C PRO A 305 -15.62 -6.00 29.75
N HIS A 306 -15.13 -5.74 30.96
CA HIS A 306 -14.23 -6.64 31.69
C HIS A 306 -14.78 -8.03 32.04
N PRO A 307 -16.07 -8.21 32.39
CA PRO A 307 -16.59 -9.55 32.68
C PRO A 307 -16.86 -10.40 31.43
N PHE A 308 -16.69 -9.85 30.22
CA PHE A 308 -17.12 -10.47 28.96
C PHE A 308 -16.04 -10.47 27.85
N LEU A 309 -14.75 -10.50 28.21
CA LEU A 309 -13.66 -10.40 27.24
C LEU A 309 -13.74 -11.47 26.13
N LYS A 310 -14.05 -12.72 26.48
CA LYS A 310 -14.20 -13.81 25.50
C LYS A 310 -15.38 -13.58 24.55
N GLU A 311 -16.49 -13.05 25.07
CA GLU A 311 -17.66 -12.68 24.28
C GLU A 311 -17.41 -11.46 23.40
N TYR A 312 -16.57 -10.53 23.86
CA TYR A 312 -16.13 -9.37 23.10
C TYR A 312 -15.22 -9.77 21.93
N GLU A 313 -14.24 -10.65 22.16
CA GLU A 313 -13.40 -11.25 21.10
C GLU A 313 -14.23 -11.98 20.05
N PHE A 314 -15.27 -12.70 20.49
CA PHE A 314 -16.20 -13.34 19.58
C PHE A 314 -16.95 -12.32 18.69
N LEU A 315 -17.42 -11.20 19.25
CA LEU A 315 -18.05 -10.15 18.46
C LEU A 315 -17.06 -9.53 17.47
N LYS A 316 -15.82 -9.24 17.89
CA LYS A 316 -14.77 -8.71 16.99
C LYS A 316 -14.52 -9.66 15.81
N ALA A 317 -14.36 -10.95 16.08
CA ALA A 317 -14.18 -11.96 15.03
C ALA A 317 -15.42 -12.07 14.11
N SER A 318 -16.62 -11.97 14.68
CA SER A 318 -17.88 -12.00 13.91
C SER A 318 -18.05 -10.77 13.02
N MET A 319 -17.53 -9.60 13.40
CA MET A 319 -17.62 -8.39 12.57
C MET A 319 -16.95 -8.57 11.22
N GLN A 320 -15.79 -9.23 11.16
CA GLN A 320 -15.09 -9.48 9.89
C GLN A 320 -15.93 -10.34 8.93
N LEU A 321 -16.66 -11.32 9.50
CA LEU A 321 -17.60 -12.14 8.76
C LEU A 321 -18.79 -11.31 8.28
N LEU A 322 -19.39 -10.49 9.14
CA LEU A 322 -20.52 -9.63 8.80
C LEU A 322 -20.18 -8.58 7.74
N ILE A 323 -18.99 -7.99 7.78
CA ILE A 323 -18.49 -7.07 6.75
C ILE A 323 -18.40 -7.80 5.41
N THR A 324 -17.81 -9.00 5.40
CA THR A 324 -17.70 -9.84 4.19
C THR A 324 -19.08 -10.14 3.61
N ILE A 325 -20.03 -10.58 4.45
CA ILE A 325 -21.42 -10.82 4.03
C ILE A 325 -22.08 -9.53 3.58
N GLY A 326 -21.83 -8.38 4.22
CA GLY A 326 -22.38 -7.09 3.86
C GLY A 326 -22.07 -6.70 2.43
N TYR A 327 -20.82 -6.87 1.98
CA TYR A 327 -20.43 -6.66 0.59
C TYR A 327 -21.14 -7.62 -0.36
N THR A 328 -21.20 -8.91 -0.02
CA THR A 328 -21.87 -9.93 -0.82
C THR A 328 -23.38 -9.65 -0.94
N VAL A 329 -24.03 -9.31 0.17
CA VAL A 329 -25.48 -9.06 0.22
C VAL A 329 -25.83 -7.80 -0.56
N ALA A 330 -25.00 -6.75 -0.47
CA ALA A 330 -25.18 -5.50 -1.19
C ALA A 330 -25.20 -5.68 -2.73
N GLU A 331 -24.41 -6.62 -3.25
CA GLU A 331 -24.33 -6.87 -4.70
C GLU A 331 -25.47 -7.74 -5.22
N VAL A 332 -25.94 -8.70 -4.41
CA VAL A 332 -26.73 -9.84 -4.90
C VAL A 332 -28.21 -9.78 -4.53
N PHE A 333 -28.56 -9.28 -3.34
CA PHE A 333 -29.93 -9.32 -2.85
C PHE A 333 -30.72 -8.04 -3.18
N ASP A 334 -32.02 -8.22 -3.41
CA ASP A 334 -32.97 -7.12 -3.55
C ASP A 334 -33.44 -6.58 -2.19
N GLU A 335 -34.19 -5.48 -2.22
CA GLU A 335 -34.72 -4.79 -1.04
C GLU A 335 -35.67 -5.65 -0.18
N ARG A 336 -36.14 -6.80 -0.65
CA ARG A 336 -37.12 -7.65 0.04
C ARG A 336 -36.47 -8.78 0.85
N SER A 337 -35.15 -8.92 0.78
CA SER A 337 -34.43 -9.99 1.46
C SER A 337 -34.46 -9.85 3.01
N PRO A 338 -34.89 -10.89 3.75
CA PRO A 338 -34.81 -10.90 5.22
C PRO A 338 -33.37 -10.77 5.75
N ALA A 339 -32.39 -11.29 5.02
CA ALA A 339 -30.97 -11.19 5.33
C ALA A 339 -30.49 -9.74 5.27
N LEU A 340 -30.92 -8.99 4.25
CA LEU A 340 -30.63 -7.56 4.13
C LEU A 340 -31.22 -6.79 5.31
N LYS A 341 -32.48 -7.04 5.66
CA LYS A 341 -33.13 -6.40 6.82
C LYS A 341 -32.38 -6.68 8.13
N TRP A 342 -31.99 -7.92 8.36
CA TRP A 342 -31.26 -8.28 9.58
C TRP A 342 -29.88 -7.60 9.65
N LEU A 343 -29.13 -7.56 8.54
CA LEU A 343 -27.83 -6.86 8.50
C LEU A 343 -27.97 -5.36 8.73
N ILE A 344 -29.02 -4.74 8.18
CA ILE A 344 -29.36 -3.34 8.44
C ILE A 344 -29.60 -3.14 9.94
N ASP A 345 -30.49 -3.93 10.53
CA ASP A 345 -30.85 -3.82 11.95
C ASP A 345 -29.63 -4.06 12.87
N THR A 346 -28.77 -5.01 12.50
CA THR A 346 -27.52 -5.33 13.21
C THR A 346 -26.53 -4.17 13.14
N GLY A 347 -26.29 -3.63 11.94
CA GLY A 347 -25.39 -2.50 11.73
C GLY A 347 -25.84 -1.26 12.51
N PHE A 348 -27.13 -0.91 12.45
CA PHE A 348 -27.66 0.21 13.23
C PHE A 348 -27.65 -0.03 14.74
N SER A 349 -27.72 -1.28 15.19
CA SER A 349 -27.68 -1.53 16.62
C SER A 349 -26.26 -1.52 17.18
N LEU A 350 -25.25 -1.91 16.39
CA LEU A 350 -23.85 -1.94 16.80
C LEU A 350 -23.14 -0.59 16.60
N ILE A 351 -23.64 0.30 15.74
CA ILE A 351 -23.06 1.64 15.56
C ILE A 351 -23.14 2.53 16.80
N HIS A 352 -24.05 2.21 17.73
CA HIS A 352 -24.18 2.88 19.02
C HIS A 352 -23.44 2.15 20.15
N SER A 353 -22.65 1.12 19.83
CA SER A 353 -21.83 0.38 20.80
C SER A 353 -20.83 1.31 21.51
N PRO A 354 -20.50 1.11 22.79
CA PRO A 354 -19.39 1.83 23.43
C PRO A 354 -18.01 1.46 22.85
N SER A 355 -17.86 0.36 22.12
CA SER A 355 -16.60 -0.01 21.46
C SER A 355 -16.42 0.71 20.11
N LEU A 356 -15.33 1.47 19.96
CA LEU A 356 -14.96 2.09 18.69
C LEU A 356 -14.78 1.03 17.58
N LYS A 357 -14.12 -0.10 17.89
CA LYS A 357 -13.90 -1.19 16.93
C LYS A 357 -15.20 -1.74 16.35
N LEU A 358 -16.23 -1.93 17.18
CA LEU A 358 -17.55 -2.39 16.74
C LEU A 358 -18.31 -1.31 15.94
N ARG A 359 -18.17 -0.03 16.32
CA ARG A 359 -18.74 1.08 15.52
C ARG A 359 -18.15 1.10 14.11
N VAL A 360 -16.83 0.96 14.00
CA VAL A 360 -16.10 0.95 12.72
C VAL A 360 -16.62 -0.15 11.82
N GLY A 361 -16.63 -1.40 12.30
CA GLY A 361 -17.13 -2.52 11.50
C GLY A 361 -18.61 -2.37 11.11
N SER A 362 -19.42 -1.74 11.96
CA SER A 362 -20.83 -1.45 11.66
C SER A 362 -20.98 -0.43 10.54
N MET A 363 -20.15 0.60 10.53
CA MET A 363 -20.12 1.59 9.45
C MET A 363 -19.67 0.98 8.12
N GLU A 364 -18.71 0.06 8.13
CA GLU A 364 -18.29 -0.67 6.93
C GLU A 364 -19.43 -1.53 6.36
N ILE A 365 -20.18 -2.24 7.21
CA ILE A 365 -21.37 -3.00 6.80
C ILE A 365 -22.39 -2.06 6.15
N LEU A 366 -22.79 -0.99 6.85
CA LEU A 366 -23.79 -0.05 6.35
C LEU A 366 -23.31 0.67 5.07
N GLY A 367 -22.02 0.99 4.97
CA GLY A 367 -21.39 1.58 3.80
C GLY A 367 -21.36 0.64 2.59
N ALA A 368 -21.10 -0.65 2.81
CA ALA A 368 -21.19 -1.69 1.79
C ALA A 368 -22.64 -1.80 1.26
N LEU A 369 -23.62 -1.90 2.16
CA LEU A 369 -25.04 -1.95 1.81
C LEU A 369 -25.50 -0.70 1.04
N LEU A 370 -25.05 0.48 1.45
CA LEU A 370 -25.33 1.75 0.77
C LEU A 370 -24.68 1.84 -0.61
N SER A 371 -23.62 1.07 -0.89
CA SER A 371 -22.99 1.01 -2.21
C SER A 371 -23.72 0.07 -3.16
N GLY A 372 -24.42 -0.93 -2.62
CA GLY A 372 -25.20 -1.94 -3.34
C GLY A 372 -26.54 -1.47 -3.91
N LYS A 373 -27.11 -2.24 -4.84
CA LYS A 373 -28.42 -1.91 -5.46
C LYS A 373 -29.58 -2.09 -4.50
N GLY A 374 -29.54 -3.11 -3.64
CA GLY A 374 -30.60 -3.39 -2.67
C GLY A 374 -30.73 -2.31 -1.60
N GLY A 375 -29.61 -1.87 -1.02
CA GLY A 375 -29.60 -0.80 -0.01
C GLY A 375 -29.96 0.57 -0.60
N LYS A 376 -29.39 0.95 -1.76
CA LYS A 376 -29.65 2.26 -2.39
C LYS A 376 -31.11 2.57 -2.69
N ASN A 377 -31.93 1.54 -2.90
CA ASN A 377 -33.33 1.69 -3.29
C ASN A 377 -34.31 1.43 -2.13
N SER A 378 -33.83 0.92 -1.00
CA SER A 378 -34.69 0.57 0.15
C SER A 378 -35.10 1.82 0.95
N PRO A 379 -36.39 2.20 0.97
CA PRO A 379 -36.88 3.37 1.72
C PRO A 379 -36.60 3.27 3.22
N ASP A 380 -36.81 2.09 3.82
CA ASP A 380 -36.59 1.85 5.25
C ASP A 380 -35.11 2.02 5.62
N PHE A 381 -34.22 1.55 4.76
CA PHE A 381 -32.78 1.72 4.95
C PHE A 381 -32.36 3.17 4.83
N LEU A 382 -32.81 3.87 3.78
CA LEU A 382 -32.49 5.28 3.56
C LEU A 382 -33.01 6.15 4.70
N GLN A 383 -34.20 5.88 5.22
CA GLN A 383 -34.75 6.56 6.39
C GLN A 383 -33.83 6.41 7.63
N LYS A 384 -33.40 5.18 7.95
CA LYS A 384 -32.49 4.93 9.07
C LYS A 384 -31.10 5.53 8.84
N ILE A 385 -30.60 5.53 7.60
CA ILE A 385 -29.34 6.20 7.25
C ILE A 385 -29.47 7.70 7.45
N THR A 386 -30.61 8.31 7.11
CA THR A 386 -30.88 9.72 7.42
C THR A 386 -30.90 9.95 8.92
N ASP A 387 -31.57 9.12 9.72
CA ASP A 387 -31.56 9.21 11.18
C ASP A 387 -30.14 9.16 11.76
N LEU A 388 -29.29 8.29 11.22
CA LEU A 388 -27.89 8.20 11.60
C LEU A 388 -27.09 9.42 11.15
N ALA A 389 -27.29 9.90 9.93
CA ALA A 389 -26.61 11.05 9.37
C ALA A 389 -26.85 12.31 10.20
N GLU A 390 -28.06 12.48 10.76
CA GLU A 390 -28.38 13.57 11.70
C GLU A 390 -27.56 13.52 12.99
N ASN A 391 -27.13 12.33 13.41
CA ASN A 391 -26.42 12.09 14.67
C ASN A 391 -24.91 11.91 14.47
N VAL A 392 -24.40 12.05 13.25
CA VAL A 392 -22.95 11.99 12.96
C VAL A 392 -22.14 12.93 13.86
N PRO A 393 -22.56 14.17 14.16
CA PRO A 393 -21.81 15.04 15.07
C PRO A 393 -21.55 14.41 16.45
N ILE A 394 -22.55 13.70 17.01
CA ILE A 394 -22.44 13.01 18.31
C ILE A 394 -21.50 11.79 18.19
N LEU A 395 -21.53 11.08 17.06
CA LEU A 395 -20.67 9.92 16.82
C LEU A 395 -19.17 10.30 16.67
N MET A 396 -18.85 11.58 16.51
CA MET A 396 -17.50 12.12 16.35
C MET A 396 -16.89 12.69 17.64
N GLU A 397 -17.56 12.55 18.78
CA GLU A 397 -17.11 13.09 20.08
C GLU A 397 -15.81 12.44 20.59
N LYS A 398 -15.05 13.19 21.41
CA LYS A 398 -13.71 12.81 21.90
C LYS A 398 -13.70 11.79 23.04
N GLU A 399 -14.85 11.34 23.54
CA GLU A 399 -14.94 10.37 24.65
C GLU A 399 -14.45 8.95 24.28
N LEU A 400 -13.94 8.75 23.06
CA LEU A 400 -13.52 7.48 22.47
C LEU A 400 -12.03 7.17 22.65
N TRP A 401 -11.23 8.09 23.20
CA TRP A 401 -9.78 7.93 23.27
C TRP A 401 -9.33 7.14 24.52
N PRO A 402 -8.30 6.27 24.41
CA PRO A 402 -7.69 5.60 25.56
C PRO A 402 -7.26 6.54 26.70
N SER A 403 -6.79 7.75 26.37
CA SER A 403 -6.34 8.77 27.33
C SER A 403 -7.44 9.58 28.00
N PHE A 404 -8.71 9.43 27.59
CA PHE A 404 -9.80 10.28 28.07
C PHE A 404 -10.07 10.08 29.57
N GLU A 405 -10.16 11.18 30.32
CA GLU A 405 -10.37 11.20 31.77
C GLU A 405 -11.57 12.12 32.15
N PRO A 406 -12.49 11.68 33.03
CA PRO A 406 -12.50 10.39 33.72
C PRO A 406 -12.83 9.22 32.77
N PRO A 407 -12.33 7.99 33.03
CA PRO A 407 -12.52 6.86 32.15
C PRO A 407 -14.01 6.51 32.04
N THR A 408 -14.49 6.47 30.81
CA THR A 408 -15.86 6.04 30.49
C THR A 408 -15.90 4.56 30.13
N LEU A 409 -17.11 4.02 29.93
CA LEU A 409 -17.29 2.68 29.36
C LEU A 409 -16.60 2.57 27.99
N THR A 410 -16.69 3.62 27.19
CA THR A 410 -16.04 3.77 25.88
C THR A 410 -14.52 3.72 26.00
N THR A 411 -13.94 4.48 26.93
CA THR A 411 -12.50 4.50 27.22
C THR A 411 -11.98 3.10 27.58
N SER A 412 -12.78 2.32 28.31
CA SER A 412 -12.40 0.97 28.73
C SER A 412 -12.31 -0.02 27.57
N PHE A 413 -13.18 0.08 26.56
CA PHE A 413 -13.04 -0.69 25.31
C PHE A 413 -11.85 -0.21 24.49
N SER A 414 -11.63 1.11 24.40
CA SER A 414 -10.49 1.64 23.65
C SER A 414 -9.15 1.24 24.25
N ARG A 415 -9.02 1.15 25.57
CA ARG A 415 -7.81 0.63 26.25
C ARG A 415 -7.56 -0.87 26.03
N GLU A 416 -8.59 -1.63 25.67
CA GLU A 416 -8.46 -3.06 25.32
C GLU A 416 -8.04 -3.24 23.85
N ASP A 417 -8.53 -2.37 22.95
CA ASP A 417 -8.31 -2.52 21.51
C ASP A 417 -7.10 -1.77 20.96
N TYR A 418 -6.64 -0.72 21.65
CA TYR A 418 -5.61 0.20 21.16
C TYR A 418 -4.53 0.44 22.20
N THR A 419 -3.28 0.54 21.75
CA THR A 419 -2.14 0.85 22.63
C THR A 419 -2.09 2.32 23.01
N ASP A 420 -2.51 3.21 22.10
CA ASP A 420 -2.49 4.66 22.27
C ASP A 420 -3.64 5.38 21.54
N ASP A 421 -3.72 6.70 21.73
CA ASP A 421 -4.69 7.55 21.05
C ASP A 421 -4.46 7.64 19.53
N ALA A 422 -3.22 7.50 19.05
CA ALA A 422 -2.90 7.64 17.63
C ALA A 422 -3.53 6.49 16.81
N GLU A 423 -3.47 5.26 17.33
CA GLU A 423 -4.10 4.09 16.74
C GLU A 423 -5.63 4.23 16.71
N ALA A 424 -6.23 4.69 17.81
CA ALA A 424 -7.66 4.98 17.88
C ALA A 424 -8.08 6.10 16.90
N ILE A 425 -7.26 7.16 16.77
CA ILE A 425 -7.49 8.26 15.82
C ILE A 425 -7.40 7.75 14.37
N ALA A 426 -6.44 6.87 14.07
CA ALA A 426 -6.31 6.27 12.74
C ALA A 426 -7.57 5.45 12.37
N GLU A 427 -8.09 4.66 13.31
CA GLU A 427 -9.32 3.88 13.11
C GLU A 427 -10.55 4.79 12.95
N MET A 428 -10.67 5.85 13.76
CA MET A 428 -11.74 6.86 13.62
C MET A 428 -11.65 7.61 12.28
N ASN A 429 -10.45 7.89 11.78
CA ASN A 429 -10.28 8.54 10.48
C ASN A 429 -10.72 7.64 9.32
N ARG A 430 -10.59 6.31 9.44
CA ARG A 430 -11.21 5.36 8.48
C ARG A 430 -12.72 5.49 8.48
N CYS A 431 -13.34 5.63 9.66
CA CYS A 431 -14.80 5.83 9.80
C CYS A 431 -15.30 7.12 9.14
N LYS A 432 -14.55 8.21 9.27
CA LYS A 432 -14.94 9.52 8.70
C LYS A 432 -15.20 9.46 7.19
N MET A 433 -14.58 8.52 6.48
CA MET A 433 -14.84 8.30 5.05
C MET A 433 -16.28 7.83 4.77
N HIS A 434 -16.89 7.05 5.67
CA HIS A 434 -18.27 6.56 5.52
C HIS A 434 -19.32 7.61 5.91
N PHE A 435 -19.04 8.47 6.89
CA PHE A 435 -19.97 9.54 7.30
C PHE A 435 -20.38 10.44 6.13
N PHE A 436 -19.44 10.78 5.24
CA PHE A 436 -19.76 11.56 4.05
C PHE A 436 -20.78 10.84 3.16
N SER A 437 -20.63 9.54 2.94
CA SER A 437 -21.58 8.76 2.14
C SER A 437 -22.96 8.67 2.79
N PHE A 438 -23.04 8.57 4.12
CA PHE A 438 -24.31 8.56 4.85
C PHE A 438 -25.03 9.92 4.78
N ILE A 439 -24.29 11.03 4.98
CA ILE A 439 -24.82 12.38 4.82
C ILE A 439 -25.30 12.59 3.38
N GLU A 440 -24.53 12.16 2.39
CA GLU A 440 -24.90 12.26 0.99
C GLU A 440 -26.20 11.49 0.69
N ALA A 441 -26.33 10.27 1.21
CA ALA A 441 -27.56 9.48 1.08
C ALA A 441 -28.75 10.15 1.78
N GLY A 442 -28.55 10.65 3.00
CA GLY A 442 -29.59 11.34 3.76
C GLY A 442 -30.07 12.61 3.08
N CYS A 443 -29.16 13.42 2.52
CA CYS A 443 -29.49 14.61 1.75
C CYS A 443 -30.34 14.30 0.51
N ARG A 444 -30.09 13.18 -0.17
CA ARG A 444 -30.90 12.76 -1.34
C ARG A 444 -32.29 12.29 -0.93
N TRP A 445 -32.41 11.67 0.24
CA TRP A 445 -33.67 11.15 0.75
C TRP A 445 -34.56 12.27 1.31
N ASP A 446 -34.02 13.08 2.21
CA ASP A 446 -34.75 14.19 2.87
C ASP A 446 -33.80 15.35 3.20
N LEU A 447 -33.57 16.23 2.21
CA LEU A 447 -32.76 17.43 2.41
C LEU A 447 -33.31 18.33 3.53
N GLY A 448 -34.63 18.50 3.60
CA GLY A 448 -35.25 19.39 4.57
C GLY A 448 -34.91 18.99 6.01
N ARG A 449 -34.93 17.69 6.27
CA ARG A 449 -34.57 17.12 7.56
C ARG A 449 -33.08 17.27 7.88
N MET A 450 -32.20 17.01 6.91
CA MET A 450 -30.76 17.24 7.06
C MET A 450 -30.42 18.72 7.34
N VAL A 451 -31.10 19.65 6.67
CA VAL A 451 -30.97 21.10 6.94
C VAL A 451 -31.53 21.46 8.32
N ALA A 452 -32.64 20.88 8.74
CA ALA A 452 -33.18 21.10 10.08
C ALA A 452 -32.22 20.59 11.18
N SER A 453 -31.55 19.46 10.96
CA SER A 453 -30.49 18.97 11.84
C SER A 453 -29.31 19.96 11.88
N ALA A 454 -28.82 20.41 10.71
CA ALA A 454 -27.77 21.44 10.65
C ALA A 454 -28.17 22.74 11.38
N LYS A 455 -29.44 23.15 11.30
CA LYS A 455 -29.95 24.31 12.04
C LYS A 455 -29.81 24.12 13.54
N ARG A 456 -30.25 22.97 14.04
CA ARG A 456 -30.26 22.63 15.47
C ARG A 456 -28.85 22.55 16.06
N TYR A 457 -27.92 21.96 15.32
CA TYR A 457 -26.54 21.78 15.77
C TYR A 457 -25.67 23.02 15.58
N PHE A 458 -26.01 23.90 14.63
CA PHE A 458 -25.18 25.06 14.33
C PHE A 458 -25.87 26.39 14.59
N ILE A 459 -26.93 26.71 13.83
CA ILE A 459 -27.56 28.03 13.84
C ILE A 459 -28.13 28.38 15.21
N ASP A 460 -28.80 27.42 15.85
CA ASP A 460 -29.42 27.63 17.15
C ASP A 460 -28.35 27.74 18.26
N ARG A 461 -27.12 27.23 18.03
CA ARG A 461 -25.99 27.26 18.96
C ARG A 461 -24.98 28.38 18.70
N LEU A 462 -25.14 29.17 17.63
CA LEU A 462 -24.27 30.33 17.33
C LEU A 462 -24.26 31.42 18.41
N ALA A 463 -25.20 31.37 19.37
CA ALA A 463 -25.24 32.25 20.52
C ALA A 463 -24.39 31.76 21.71
N ASP A 464 -23.94 30.50 21.69
CA ASP A 464 -23.16 29.87 22.75
C ASP A 464 -21.67 29.92 22.40
N GLU A 465 -20.93 30.79 23.09
CA GLU A 465 -19.52 31.04 22.81
C GLU A 465 -18.60 29.88 23.21
N GLU A 466 -18.97 29.08 24.22
CA GLU A 466 -18.17 27.96 24.70
C GLU A 466 -18.21 26.80 23.70
N LEU A 467 -19.39 26.50 23.16
CA LEU A 467 -19.56 25.46 22.14
C LEU A 467 -18.89 25.80 20.81
N ILE A 468 -18.82 27.09 20.44
CA ILE A 468 -18.12 27.53 19.22
C ILE A 468 -16.63 27.21 19.30
N GLU A 469 -16.01 27.39 20.46
CA GLU A 469 -14.59 27.13 20.67
C GLU A 469 -14.25 25.63 20.54
N THR A 470 -15.17 24.76 20.97
CA THR A 470 -14.93 23.31 21.02
C THR A 470 -15.42 22.53 19.79
N GLU A 471 -16.50 22.97 19.12
CA GLU A 471 -17.21 22.15 18.13
C GLU A 471 -17.26 22.75 16.69
N ALA A 472 -16.87 24.01 16.49
CA ALA A 472 -17.07 24.70 15.20
C ALA A 472 -16.43 24.00 13.99
N GLU A 473 -15.28 23.33 14.18
CA GLU A 473 -14.63 22.57 13.10
C GLU A 473 -15.48 21.37 12.64
N ASN A 474 -16.13 20.67 13.58
CA ASN A 474 -17.00 19.54 13.28
C ASN A 474 -18.26 20.02 12.55
N TRP A 475 -18.83 21.15 12.97
CA TRP A 475 -19.96 21.78 12.29
C TRP A 475 -19.60 22.18 10.85
N GLY A 476 -18.40 22.77 10.64
CA GLY A 476 -17.90 23.11 9.32
C GLY A 476 -17.75 21.90 8.40
N LYS A 477 -17.21 20.78 8.90
CA LYS A 477 -17.08 19.53 8.13
C LYS A 477 -18.45 18.94 7.78
N TYR A 478 -19.38 18.92 8.72
CA TYR A 478 -20.75 18.44 8.50
C TYR A 478 -21.49 19.29 7.45
N MET A 479 -21.44 20.61 7.60
CA MET A 479 -22.09 21.55 6.68
C MET A 479 -21.48 21.49 5.27
N LYS A 480 -20.15 21.42 5.17
CA LYS A 480 -19.45 21.20 3.89
C LYS A 480 -19.88 19.90 3.22
N SER A 481 -20.14 18.85 4.01
CA SER A 481 -20.59 17.56 3.48
C SER A 481 -21.99 17.63 2.90
N ILE A 482 -22.92 18.32 3.56
CA ILE A 482 -24.28 18.61 3.03
C ILE A 482 -24.19 19.40 1.72
N LEU A 483 -23.41 20.48 1.69
CA LEU A 483 -23.28 21.36 0.52
C LEU A 483 -22.65 20.63 -0.67
N LYS A 484 -21.57 19.88 -0.44
CA LYS A 484 -20.92 19.07 -1.47
C LYS A 484 -21.87 18.01 -2.05
N SER A 485 -22.68 17.37 -1.22
CA SER A 485 -23.69 16.39 -1.66
C SER A 485 -24.72 16.99 -2.63
N VAL A 486 -25.13 18.24 -2.40
CA VAL A 486 -26.08 18.96 -3.26
C VAL A 486 -25.43 19.40 -4.58
N GLN A 487 -24.14 19.73 -4.57
CA GLN A 487 -23.41 20.24 -5.75
C GLN A 487 -22.98 19.16 -6.75
N GLU A 488 -22.45 18.03 -6.29
CA GLU A 488 -21.83 17.01 -7.15
C GLU A 488 -22.83 16.28 -8.06
N LYS A 489 -24.12 16.25 -7.71
CA LYS A 489 -25.15 15.47 -8.44
C LYS A 489 -26.21 16.28 -9.18
N GLY A 490 -26.04 17.60 -9.27
CA GLY A 490 -26.75 18.41 -10.28
C GLY A 490 -26.37 18.06 -11.73
N LYS A 491 -25.36 17.19 -11.95
CA LYS A 491 -24.81 16.86 -13.27
C LYS A 491 -25.24 15.49 -13.85
N ASP A 492 -25.69 14.53 -13.04
CA ASP A 492 -26.08 13.18 -13.51
C ASP A 492 -27.61 13.02 -13.56
N ARG A 493 -28.17 12.88 -14.76
CA ARG A 493 -29.62 12.81 -15.04
C ARG A 493 -30.24 11.40 -14.86
N GLY A 494 -29.97 10.71 -13.76
CA GLY A 494 -30.42 9.32 -13.56
C GLY A 494 -31.00 9.02 -12.16
N ILE A 495 -32.33 8.94 -12.10
CA ILE A 495 -33.22 8.24 -11.14
C ILE A 495 -32.93 8.48 -9.64
N GLY A 496 -33.74 9.35 -9.03
CA GLY A 496 -33.83 9.59 -7.58
C GLY A 496 -33.65 11.06 -7.22
N GLY A 497 -34.75 11.74 -6.86
CA GLY A 497 -34.85 13.15 -6.42
C GLY A 497 -33.61 14.04 -6.58
N HIS A 498 -33.53 14.81 -7.67
CA HIS A 498 -32.47 15.80 -7.82
C HIS A 498 -32.70 16.96 -6.85
N VAL A 499 -31.94 16.98 -5.76
CA VAL A 499 -31.85 18.14 -4.88
C VAL A 499 -31.12 19.25 -5.61
N ARG A 500 -31.81 20.34 -5.93
CA ARG A 500 -31.16 21.51 -6.54
C ARG A 500 -30.62 22.42 -5.45
N ILE A 501 -29.55 23.15 -5.77
CA ILE A 501 -29.00 24.16 -4.87
C ILE A 501 -30.03 25.28 -4.59
N GLU A 502 -30.97 25.55 -5.49
CA GLU A 502 -32.09 26.47 -5.24
C GLU A 502 -33.06 25.95 -4.16
N ASP A 503 -33.20 24.64 -4.01
CA ASP A 503 -34.04 24.04 -2.96
C ASP A 503 -33.35 24.18 -1.60
N LEU A 504 -32.03 24.01 -1.57
CA LEU A 504 -31.21 24.28 -0.39
C LEU A 504 -31.23 25.75 0.01
N GLU A 505 -31.14 26.67 -0.95
CA GLU A 505 -31.21 28.12 -0.73
C GLU A 505 -32.54 28.51 -0.06
N LYS A 506 -33.67 27.94 -0.50
CA LYS A 506 -34.98 28.15 0.13
C LYS A 506 -35.05 27.60 1.56
N LEU A 507 -34.43 26.46 1.82
CA LEU A 507 -34.46 25.81 3.14
C LEU A 507 -33.55 26.50 4.16
N ILE A 508 -32.41 27.01 3.72
CA ILE A 508 -31.44 27.72 4.55
C ILE A 508 -31.89 29.19 4.78
N GLY A 509 -32.54 29.83 3.81
CA GLY A 509 -33.06 31.19 3.97
C GLY A 509 -31.97 32.20 4.38
N ASP A 510 -32.20 32.92 5.50
CA ASP A 510 -31.36 34.05 5.93
C ASP A 510 -30.08 33.65 6.69
N TRP A 511 -29.71 32.37 6.77
CA TRP A 511 -28.52 31.97 7.54
C TRP A 511 -27.24 32.66 7.09
N PRO A 512 -26.94 32.83 5.77
CA PRO A 512 -25.71 33.49 5.35
C PRO A 512 -25.58 34.91 5.93
N ALA A 513 -26.66 35.70 5.88
CA ALA A 513 -26.67 37.05 6.46
C ALA A 513 -26.52 37.02 7.99
N LEU A 514 -27.20 36.08 8.68
CA LEU A 514 -27.09 35.91 10.13
C LEU A 514 -25.65 35.57 10.57
N ILE A 515 -25.02 34.61 9.89
CA ILE A 515 -23.65 34.16 10.21
C ILE A 515 -22.66 35.29 9.94
N LEU A 516 -22.76 35.99 8.80
CA LEU A 516 -21.90 37.13 8.48
C LEU A 516 -22.04 38.25 9.52
N ARG A 517 -23.27 38.53 9.98
CA ARG A 517 -23.52 39.51 11.04
C ARG A 517 -22.84 39.12 12.35
N ARG A 518 -22.98 37.86 12.78
CA ARG A 518 -22.31 37.36 13.99
C ARG A 518 -20.79 37.38 13.86
N GLN A 519 -20.27 37.02 12.70
CA GLN A 519 -18.84 37.10 12.41
C GLN A 519 -18.31 38.53 12.60
N ARG A 520 -19.03 39.54 12.09
CA ARG A 520 -18.66 40.95 12.24
C ARG A 520 -18.74 41.45 13.68
N GLU A 521 -19.66 40.91 14.48
CA GLU A 521 -19.69 41.19 15.92
C GLU A 521 -18.44 40.62 16.63
N PHE A 522 -18.05 39.39 16.31
CA PHE A 522 -16.83 38.79 16.86
C PHE A 522 -15.55 39.51 16.41
N ILE A 523 -15.51 40.00 15.16
CA ILE A 523 -14.43 40.86 14.65
C ILE A 523 -14.32 42.13 15.48
N LYS A 524 -15.44 42.82 15.76
CA LYS A 524 -15.45 44.04 16.59
C LYS A 524 -15.04 43.79 18.03
N SER A 525 -15.28 42.60 18.56
CA SER A 525 -14.87 42.19 19.91
C SER A 525 -13.51 41.49 19.97
N SER A 526 -12.76 41.41 18.85
CA SER A 526 -11.45 40.76 18.75
C SER A 526 -11.41 39.29 19.23
N LYS A 527 -12.50 38.53 19.05
CA LYS A 527 -12.59 37.12 19.47
C LYS A 527 -12.03 36.17 18.40
N TRP A 528 -10.71 36.16 18.23
CA TRP A 528 -10.03 35.49 17.10
C TRP A 528 -10.27 33.98 16.98
N ILE A 529 -10.44 33.28 18.10
CA ILE A 529 -10.76 31.84 18.11
C ILE A 529 -12.14 31.60 17.47
N HIS A 530 -13.15 32.37 17.90
CA HIS A 530 -14.52 32.31 17.35
C HIS A 530 -14.55 32.71 15.88
N ILE A 531 -13.84 33.78 15.51
CA ILE A 531 -13.73 34.24 14.11
C ILE A 531 -13.20 33.08 13.25
N ASN A 532 -12.09 32.46 13.64
CA ASN A 532 -11.49 31.38 12.86
C ASN A 532 -12.40 30.14 12.76
N GLY A 533 -13.06 29.75 13.87
CA GLY A 533 -13.97 28.61 13.93
C GLY A 533 -15.19 28.74 13.00
N ILE A 534 -15.77 29.93 12.92
CA ILE A 534 -16.95 30.20 12.07
C ILE A 534 -16.56 30.43 10.60
N LEU A 535 -15.34 30.88 10.33
CA LEU A 535 -14.87 31.20 8.98
C LEU A 535 -14.97 30.01 8.00
N SER A 536 -14.64 28.79 8.47
CA SER A 536 -14.80 27.57 7.66
C SER A 536 -16.25 27.31 7.24
N ILE A 537 -17.21 27.72 8.05
CA ILE A 537 -18.64 27.55 7.79
C ILE A 537 -19.12 28.61 6.79
N VAL A 538 -18.69 29.86 6.97
CA VAL A 538 -18.91 30.95 5.99
C VAL A 538 -18.38 30.52 4.61
N HIS A 539 -17.16 29.98 4.57
CA HIS A 539 -16.57 29.50 3.33
C HIS A 539 -17.33 28.31 2.72
N SER A 540 -17.92 27.44 3.55
CA SER A 540 -18.75 26.35 3.06
C SER A 540 -20.01 26.88 2.36
N LEU A 541 -20.61 27.96 2.88
CA LEU A 541 -21.82 28.63 2.35
C LEU A 541 -21.58 29.51 1.12
N LEU A 542 -20.33 29.68 0.67
CA LEU A 542 -20.00 30.48 -0.51
C LEU A 542 -20.88 30.23 -1.74
N PRO A 543 -21.25 28.97 -2.10
CA PRO A 543 -22.10 28.70 -3.25
C PRO A 543 -23.48 29.36 -3.22
N ILE A 544 -23.97 29.68 -2.02
CA ILE A 544 -25.23 30.40 -1.78
C ILE A 544 -24.94 31.90 -1.69
N ILE A 545 -23.91 32.31 -0.93
CA ILE A 545 -23.51 33.71 -0.76
C ILE A 545 -23.29 34.41 -2.12
N VAL A 546 -22.57 33.76 -3.04
CA VAL A 546 -22.22 34.35 -4.35
C VAL A 546 -23.41 34.58 -5.29
N ARG A 547 -24.58 33.99 -4.99
CA ARG A 547 -25.80 34.15 -5.80
C ARG A 547 -26.61 35.37 -5.38
N ASN A 548 -26.42 35.85 -4.15
CA ASN A 548 -27.05 37.06 -3.64
C ASN A 548 -26.03 38.19 -3.60
N GLU A 549 -26.18 39.19 -4.47
CA GLU A 549 -25.23 40.31 -4.58
C GLU A 549 -25.04 41.07 -3.26
N GLY A 550 -26.10 41.22 -2.47
CA GLY A 550 -26.04 41.91 -1.17
C GLY A 550 -25.20 41.13 -0.15
N THR A 551 -25.46 39.83 -0.01
CA THR A 551 -24.70 38.96 0.90
C THR A 551 -23.25 38.80 0.45
N LEU A 552 -22.98 38.74 -0.86
CA LEU A 552 -21.62 38.71 -1.41
C LEU A 552 -20.86 40.00 -1.07
N PHE A 553 -21.51 41.16 -1.19
CA PHE A 553 -20.90 42.42 -0.79
C PHE A 553 -20.61 42.47 0.72
N GLU A 554 -21.53 42.00 1.57
CA GLU A 554 -21.31 41.89 3.01
C GLU A 554 -20.13 40.97 3.35
N TYR A 555 -19.98 39.86 2.63
CA TYR A 555 -18.84 38.95 2.77
C TYR A 555 -17.50 39.62 2.38
N LEU A 556 -17.45 40.34 1.27
CA LEU A 556 -16.24 41.08 0.86
C LEU A 556 -15.87 42.17 1.88
N GLN A 557 -16.85 42.88 2.44
CA GLN A 557 -16.60 43.85 3.50
C GLN A 557 -16.11 43.19 4.79
N MET A 558 -16.66 42.04 5.17
CA MET A 558 -16.16 41.26 6.31
C MET A 558 -14.70 40.81 6.08
N ILE A 559 -14.34 40.35 4.88
CA ILE A 559 -12.96 40.02 4.53
C ILE A 559 -12.05 41.24 4.73
N ARG A 560 -12.46 42.40 4.19
CA ARG A 560 -11.71 43.65 4.33
C ARG A 560 -11.48 44.01 5.80
N GLU A 561 -12.51 43.91 6.63
CA GLU A 561 -12.43 44.17 8.07
C GLU A 561 -11.40 43.26 8.75
N ILE A 562 -11.40 41.95 8.46
CA ILE A 562 -10.43 41.00 9.02
C ILE A 562 -8.98 41.35 8.61
N LEU A 563 -8.76 41.70 7.33
CA LEU A 563 -7.41 41.90 6.80
C LEU A 563 -6.79 43.25 7.23
N VAL A 564 -7.62 44.29 7.38
CA VAL A 564 -7.18 45.65 7.73
C VAL A 564 -6.76 45.77 9.20
N ILE A 565 -7.30 44.96 10.12
CA ILE A 565 -6.97 45.03 11.55
C ILE A 565 -5.45 44.85 11.78
N GLU A 566 -4.85 45.77 12.54
CA GLU A 566 -3.42 45.77 12.85
C GLU A 566 -3.07 44.68 13.89
N PHE A 567 -1.85 44.15 13.81
CA PHE A 567 -1.36 43.18 14.78
C PHE A 567 -1.07 43.90 16.12
N GLU A 568 -1.48 43.30 17.24
CA GLU A 568 -1.06 43.77 18.55
C GLU A 568 0.45 43.53 18.74
N VAL A 569 1.12 44.44 19.46
CA VAL A 569 2.57 44.72 19.34
C VAL A 569 3.48 43.63 19.94
N GLU A 570 2.96 42.68 20.72
CA GLU A 570 3.77 41.61 21.34
C GLU A 570 3.52 40.23 20.71
N TRP A 571 4.59 39.45 20.53
CA TRP A 571 4.49 38.05 20.08
C TRP A 571 3.86 37.19 21.20
N GLY A 572 2.75 36.51 20.90
CA GLY A 572 2.00 35.62 21.80
C GLY A 572 0.87 34.89 21.07
N GLU A 573 0.10 34.05 21.78
CA GLU A 573 -0.96 33.20 21.22
C GLU A 573 -2.00 33.97 20.38
N ILE A 574 -2.34 35.20 20.79
CA ILE A 574 -3.31 36.06 20.08
C ILE A 574 -2.78 36.47 18.70
N ARG A 575 -1.50 36.82 18.58
CA ARG A 575 -0.88 37.24 17.32
C ARG A 575 -0.76 36.07 16.33
N GLU A 576 -0.49 34.86 16.83
CA GLU A 576 -0.51 33.65 16.03
C GLU A 576 -1.91 33.36 15.47
N LYS A 577 -2.95 33.45 16.31
CA LYS A 577 -4.35 33.28 15.88
C LYS A 577 -4.81 34.35 14.87
N GLN A 578 -4.36 35.59 15.03
CA GLN A 578 -4.57 36.66 14.04
C GLN A 578 -3.96 36.31 12.68
N PHE A 579 -2.72 35.83 12.69
CA PHE A 579 -2.02 35.41 11.47
C PHE A 579 -2.75 34.25 10.78
N GLU A 580 -3.15 33.22 11.54
CA GLU A 580 -3.92 32.07 11.03
C GLU A 580 -5.25 32.52 10.42
N THR A 581 -5.96 33.44 11.09
CA THR A 581 -7.26 33.95 10.65
C THR A 581 -7.15 34.71 9.33
N LYS A 582 -6.16 35.63 9.19
CA LYS A 582 -5.92 36.36 7.95
C LYS A 582 -5.58 35.40 6.80
N ARG A 583 -4.74 34.39 7.05
CA ARG A 583 -4.41 33.34 6.07
C ARG A 583 -5.65 32.57 5.63
N HIS A 584 -6.45 32.10 6.58
CA HIS A 584 -7.68 31.35 6.31
C HIS A 584 -8.69 32.18 5.50
N THR A 585 -8.79 33.49 5.78
CA THR A 585 -9.64 34.44 5.05
C THR A 585 -9.22 34.61 3.60
N LEU A 586 -7.92 34.82 3.35
CA LEU A 586 -7.38 34.94 1.99
C LEU A 586 -7.57 33.64 1.19
N SER A 587 -7.32 32.48 1.82
CA SER A 587 -7.55 31.17 1.18
C SER A 587 -9.03 30.95 0.83
N GLY A 588 -9.96 31.38 1.68
CA GLY A 588 -11.39 31.29 1.40
C GLY A 588 -11.84 32.19 0.25
N LEU A 589 -11.35 33.43 0.18
CA LEU A 589 -11.60 34.33 -0.96
C LEU A 589 -11.03 33.76 -2.27
N LEU A 590 -9.83 33.19 -2.23
CA LEU A 590 -9.24 32.55 -3.41
C LEU A 590 -10.08 31.37 -3.88
N GLY A 591 -10.46 30.46 -2.98
CA GLY A 591 -11.35 29.34 -3.30
C GLY A 591 -12.72 29.78 -3.83
N CYS A 592 -13.24 30.91 -3.35
CA CYS A 592 -14.47 31.53 -3.87
C CYS A 592 -14.32 31.94 -5.34
N LEU A 593 -13.25 32.67 -5.67
CA LEU A 593 -12.99 33.10 -7.05
C LEU A 593 -12.73 31.90 -7.97
N GLU A 594 -11.98 30.90 -7.52
CA GLU A 594 -11.70 29.68 -8.27
C GLU A 594 -12.98 28.91 -8.64
N SER A 595 -13.90 28.77 -7.68
CA SER A 595 -15.12 27.97 -7.84
C SER A 595 -16.27 28.75 -8.49
N HIS A 596 -16.39 30.04 -8.22
CA HIS A 596 -17.56 30.87 -8.55
C HIS A 596 -17.24 32.13 -9.36
N GLY A 597 -16.04 32.22 -9.92
CA GLY A 597 -15.58 33.42 -10.62
C GLY A 597 -16.48 33.93 -11.75
N HIS A 598 -17.17 33.03 -12.46
CA HIS A 598 -18.13 33.41 -13.50
C HIS A 598 -19.27 34.33 -13.02
N LEU A 599 -19.56 34.35 -11.72
CA LEU A 599 -20.55 35.26 -11.13
C LEU A 599 -19.96 36.65 -10.87
N PHE A 600 -18.67 36.72 -10.50
CA PHE A 600 -17.93 37.98 -10.37
C PHE A 600 -17.78 38.67 -11.74
N ALA A 601 -17.63 37.90 -12.81
CA ALA A 601 -17.54 38.42 -14.18
C ALA A 601 -18.79 39.18 -14.66
N LYS A 602 -19.94 39.05 -13.98
CA LYS A 602 -21.19 39.72 -14.37
C LYS A 602 -21.31 41.14 -13.83
N ASN A 603 -20.48 41.51 -12.85
CA ASN A 603 -20.60 42.78 -12.15
C ASN A 603 -19.19 43.31 -11.80
N GLU A 604 -18.74 44.30 -12.58
CA GLU A 604 -17.41 44.93 -12.47
C GLU A 604 -17.14 45.48 -11.06
N ARG A 605 -18.20 45.87 -10.32
CA ARG A 605 -18.11 46.43 -8.97
C ARG A 605 -17.45 45.47 -7.97
N PHE A 606 -17.61 44.16 -8.14
CA PHE A 606 -16.93 43.18 -7.29
C PHE A 606 -15.44 43.04 -7.60
N ILE A 607 -15.05 43.25 -8.87
CA ILE A 607 -13.65 43.26 -9.28
C ILE A 607 -12.96 44.49 -8.69
N GLU A 608 -13.62 45.65 -8.76
CA GLU A 608 -13.15 46.89 -8.12
C GLU A 608 -13.00 46.73 -6.60
N GLU A 609 -13.96 46.10 -5.91
CA GLU A 609 -13.85 45.89 -4.47
C GLU A 609 -12.67 44.97 -4.11
N ILE A 610 -12.39 43.92 -4.88
CA ILE A 610 -11.21 43.06 -4.66
C ILE A 610 -9.90 43.83 -4.86
N ILE A 611 -9.84 44.67 -5.90
CA ILE A 611 -8.70 45.57 -6.12
C ILE A 611 -8.54 46.53 -4.95
N SER A 612 -9.63 47.13 -4.47
CA SER A 612 -9.65 48.01 -3.30
C SER A 612 -9.18 47.31 -2.03
N ILE A 613 -9.60 46.06 -1.81
CA ILE A 613 -9.13 45.23 -0.70
C ILE A 613 -7.61 45.12 -0.75
N ARG A 614 -7.02 44.74 -1.89
CA ARG A 614 -5.55 44.65 -2.05
C ARG A 614 -4.89 45.98 -1.70
N GLU A 615 -5.33 47.07 -2.31
CA GLU A 615 -4.74 48.39 -2.11
C GLU A 615 -4.79 48.81 -0.63
N SER A 616 -5.85 48.43 0.09
CA SER A 616 -6.00 48.76 1.52
C SER A 616 -5.14 47.93 2.49
N VAL A 617 -4.51 46.84 2.04
CA VAL A 617 -3.82 45.88 2.92
C VAL A 617 -2.35 45.63 2.57
N THR A 618 -1.83 46.20 1.47
CA THR A 618 -0.48 45.89 0.94
C THR A 618 0.62 46.01 2.01
N ASP A 619 0.59 47.03 2.87
CA ASP A 619 1.62 47.23 3.92
C ASP A 619 1.32 46.53 5.25
N ARG A 620 0.24 45.74 5.33
CA ARG A 620 -0.30 45.15 6.58
C ARG A 620 -0.21 43.62 6.62
N LEU A 621 0.36 43.01 5.58
CA LEU A 621 0.40 41.58 5.37
C LEU A 621 1.83 41.06 5.37
N THR A 622 2.00 39.78 5.69
CA THR A 622 3.28 39.11 5.54
C THR A 622 3.55 38.77 4.08
N ALA A 623 4.81 38.55 3.71
CA ALA A 623 5.19 38.14 2.34
C ALA A 623 4.36 36.94 1.81
N MET A 624 4.05 35.96 2.67
CA MET A 624 3.24 34.79 2.29
C MET A 624 1.77 35.15 2.05
N GLN A 625 1.23 36.13 2.75
CA GLN A 625 -0.12 36.65 2.53
C GLN A 625 -0.18 37.53 1.27
N GLU A 626 0.86 38.33 1.00
CA GLU A 626 1.03 39.04 -0.27
C GLU A 626 1.05 38.06 -1.45
N ALA A 627 1.70 36.90 -1.31
CA ALA A 627 1.73 35.88 -2.35
C ALA A 627 0.32 35.38 -2.71
N VAL A 628 -0.57 35.20 -1.73
CA VAL A 628 -1.98 34.81 -1.97
C VAL A 628 -2.75 35.95 -2.65
N LEU A 629 -2.49 37.22 -2.29
CA LEU A 629 -3.06 38.38 -3.01
C LEU A 629 -2.63 38.44 -4.48
N SER A 630 -1.38 38.13 -4.78
CA SER A 630 -0.90 38.00 -6.16
C SER A 630 -1.71 36.97 -6.95
N GLN A 631 -2.03 35.83 -6.34
CA GLN A 631 -2.87 34.80 -6.97
C GLN A 631 -4.32 35.27 -7.17
N LEU A 632 -4.89 36.01 -6.22
CA LEU A 632 -6.22 36.60 -6.35
C LEU A 632 -6.29 37.54 -7.56
N LEU A 633 -5.30 38.43 -7.72
CA LEU A 633 -5.20 39.32 -8.88
C LEU A 633 -5.07 38.55 -10.20
N ALA A 634 -4.22 37.53 -10.21
CA ALA A 634 -4.04 36.67 -11.38
C ALA A 634 -5.37 36.00 -11.79
N HIS A 635 -6.21 35.66 -10.82
CA HIS A 635 -7.53 35.09 -11.09
C HIS A 635 -8.47 36.08 -11.77
N LEU A 636 -8.37 37.37 -11.44
CA LEU A 636 -9.17 38.43 -12.06
C LEU A 636 -8.89 38.57 -13.56
N VAL A 637 -7.68 38.23 -14.02
CA VAL A 637 -7.28 38.30 -15.44
C VAL A 637 -8.15 37.40 -16.34
N ASN A 638 -8.75 36.35 -15.76
CA ASN A 638 -9.63 35.42 -16.47
C ASN A 638 -11.00 36.00 -16.82
N TYR A 639 -11.35 37.20 -16.34
CA TYR A 639 -12.63 37.84 -16.57
C TYR A 639 -12.64 38.70 -17.85
N PRO A 640 -13.82 39.07 -18.39
CA PRO A 640 -13.94 39.85 -19.62
C PRO A 640 -13.50 41.31 -19.43
N LEU A 641 -12.19 41.52 -19.31
CA LEU A 641 -11.49 42.80 -19.24
C LEU A 641 -10.80 43.10 -20.57
N SER A 642 -10.48 44.37 -20.83
CA SER A 642 -9.69 44.75 -22.00
C SER A 642 -8.28 44.15 -21.94
N PHE A 643 -7.62 43.99 -23.10
CA PHE A 643 -6.23 43.50 -23.16
C PHE A 643 -5.28 44.31 -22.27
N HIS A 644 -5.47 45.64 -22.22
CA HIS A 644 -4.63 46.53 -21.42
C HIS A 644 -4.81 46.28 -19.91
N GLU A 645 -6.05 46.15 -19.45
CA GLU A 645 -6.36 45.86 -18.05
C GLU A 645 -5.86 44.47 -17.64
N LYS A 646 -6.04 43.46 -18.50
CA LYS A 646 -5.50 42.12 -18.29
C LYS A 646 -3.98 42.13 -18.14
N ARG A 647 -3.28 42.86 -19.00
CA ARG A 647 -1.82 43.01 -18.93
C ARG A 647 -1.40 43.72 -17.64
N LEU A 648 -2.07 44.81 -17.25
CA LEU A 648 -1.77 45.55 -16.03
C LEU A 648 -1.98 44.70 -14.76
N LEU A 649 -3.11 43.97 -14.69
CA LEU A 649 -3.39 43.06 -13.57
C LEU A 649 -2.36 41.93 -13.50
N LEU A 650 -1.94 41.41 -14.66
CA LEU A 650 -0.90 40.40 -14.74
C LEU A 650 0.45 40.95 -14.27
N GLU A 651 0.85 42.14 -14.72
CA GLU A 651 2.08 42.80 -14.28
C GLU A 651 2.08 43.04 -12.75
N LYS A 652 0.94 43.46 -12.18
CA LYS A 652 0.73 43.60 -10.72
C LYS A 652 0.79 42.25 -9.99
N SER A 653 0.20 41.20 -10.56
CA SER A 653 0.23 39.85 -9.96
C SER A 653 1.65 39.28 -9.87
N LEU A 654 2.53 39.68 -10.79
CA LEU A 654 3.93 39.26 -10.86
C LEU A 654 4.90 40.20 -10.11
N GLU A 655 4.42 41.24 -9.41
CA GLU A 655 5.28 42.13 -8.60
C GLU A 655 6.00 41.37 -7.47
N VAL A 656 5.28 40.52 -6.73
CA VAL A 656 5.87 39.70 -5.66
C VAL A 656 6.90 38.72 -6.25
N PRO A 657 6.59 37.92 -7.29
CA PRO A 657 7.59 37.12 -7.99
C PRO A 657 8.81 37.88 -8.50
N LYS A 658 8.68 39.15 -8.91
CA LYS A 658 9.82 39.97 -9.36
C LYS A 658 10.78 40.38 -8.23
N LYS A 659 10.36 40.29 -6.95
CA LYS A 659 11.26 40.41 -5.79
C LYS A 659 12.27 39.23 -5.73
N PHE A 660 12.08 38.20 -6.56
CA PHE A 660 13.04 37.12 -6.76
C PHE A 660 14.36 37.63 -7.34
N GLU A 661 15.37 37.78 -6.49
CA GLU A 661 16.70 38.21 -6.92
C GLU A 661 17.45 37.07 -7.63
N GLN A 662 17.96 37.33 -8.84
CA GLN A 662 18.76 36.34 -9.58
C GLN A 662 20.14 36.19 -8.94
N LYS A 663 20.36 35.08 -8.22
CA LYS A 663 21.70 34.66 -7.80
C LYS A 663 22.36 33.84 -8.90
N THR A 664 23.64 34.13 -9.19
CA THR A 664 24.35 33.54 -10.34
C THR A 664 25.33 32.44 -9.94
N ASN A 665 25.83 32.44 -8.70
CA ASN A 665 26.74 31.44 -8.16
C ASN A 665 26.20 30.84 -6.84
N LEU A 666 26.83 29.75 -6.38
CA LEU A 666 26.41 29.00 -5.20
C LEU A 666 26.70 29.76 -3.90
N ASP A 667 27.87 30.40 -3.80
CA ASP A 667 28.34 31.12 -2.61
C ASP A 667 27.38 32.28 -2.25
N ASP A 668 26.90 33.02 -3.25
CA ASP A 668 25.94 34.10 -3.09
C ASP A 668 24.59 33.60 -2.58
N LEU A 669 24.15 32.42 -3.05
CA LEU A 669 22.88 31.82 -2.60
C LEU A 669 22.98 31.32 -1.16
N VAL A 670 24.08 30.65 -0.83
CA VAL A 670 24.36 30.14 0.52
C VAL A 670 24.43 31.30 1.51
N SER A 671 25.17 32.36 1.18
CA SER A 671 25.27 33.57 2.01
C SER A 671 23.92 34.29 2.15
N PHE A 672 23.17 34.42 1.06
CA PHE A 672 21.86 35.10 1.06
C PHE A 672 20.82 34.38 1.93
N LEU A 673 20.85 33.04 1.95
CA LEU A 673 19.97 32.21 2.75
C LEU A 673 20.51 31.98 4.18
N GLY A 674 21.75 32.40 4.48
CA GLY A 674 22.41 32.18 5.76
C GLY A 674 22.66 30.69 6.04
N PHE A 675 23.03 29.92 5.01
CA PHE A 675 23.41 28.51 5.14
C PHE A 675 24.86 28.30 5.60
N ASP A 676 25.67 29.37 5.65
CA ASP A 676 27.09 29.41 6.01
C ASP A 676 27.37 29.96 7.43
N GLN A 677 26.34 30.30 8.21
CA GLN A 677 26.51 30.96 9.52
C GLN A 677 26.66 29.99 10.71
N TYR A 678 27.47 30.43 11.70
CA TYR A 678 27.84 29.72 12.93
C TYR A 678 26.74 29.73 14.00
N VAL A 679 26.79 28.74 14.91
CA VAL A 679 25.87 28.44 16.01
C VAL A 679 25.64 29.64 16.94
N GLU A 680 24.57 30.37 16.68
CA GLU A 680 23.61 31.00 17.60
C GLU A 680 22.44 31.42 16.71
N ALA A 681 21.19 31.34 17.18
CA ALA A 681 20.03 31.73 16.38
C ALA A 681 20.32 33.08 15.71
N PRO A 682 20.14 33.22 14.38
CA PRO A 682 20.58 34.42 13.67
C PRO A 682 20.01 35.62 14.39
N THR A 683 20.90 36.41 14.99
CA THR A 683 20.55 37.67 15.64
C THR A 683 20.13 38.73 14.62
N GLY A 684 19.90 38.35 13.35
CA GLY A 684 19.50 39.22 12.25
C GLY A 684 18.17 38.80 11.63
N ASP A 685 17.21 39.73 11.65
CA ASP A 685 15.93 39.67 10.92
C ASP A 685 16.10 39.40 9.41
N GLU A 686 17.28 39.70 8.85
CA GLU A 686 17.52 39.75 7.40
C GLU A 686 17.44 38.38 6.70
N PHE A 687 18.07 37.32 7.23
CA PHE A 687 18.01 35.99 6.61
C PHE A 687 16.62 35.38 6.67
N ALA A 688 15.94 35.53 7.81
CA ALA A 688 14.56 35.07 7.96
C ALA A 688 13.64 35.77 6.95
N GLU A 689 13.86 37.06 6.70
CA GLU A 689 13.11 37.83 5.71
C GLU A 689 13.45 37.45 4.27
N ASN A 690 14.72 37.20 3.96
CA ASN A 690 15.18 36.68 2.66
C ASN A 690 14.52 35.33 2.34
N ARG A 691 14.51 34.42 3.33
CA ARG A 691 13.89 33.09 3.24
C ARG A 691 12.37 33.18 3.03
N ARG A 692 11.68 34.07 3.75
CA ARG A 692 10.24 34.34 3.58
C ARG A 692 9.95 34.93 2.20
N THR A 693 10.77 35.86 1.74
CA THR A 693 10.64 36.54 0.44
C THR A 693 10.76 35.54 -0.71
N ILE A 694 11.78 34.67 -0.72
CA ILE A 694 11.91 33.64 -1.77
C ILE A 694 10.70 32.70 -1.76
N ARG A 695 10.26 32.21 -0.59
CA ARG A 695 9.10 31.31 -0.51
C ARG A 695 7.82 31.98 -1.01
N ALA A 696 7.60 33.24 -0.64
CA ALA A 696 6.49 34.05 -1.12
C ALA A 696 6.53 34.24 -2.64
N SER A 697 7.69 34.58 -3.21
CA SER A 697 7.89 34.75 -4.65
C SER A 697 7.61 33.46 -5.43
N LEU A 698 8.09 32.31 -4.95
CA LEU A 698 7.84 31.01 -5.57
C LEU A 698 6.36 30.60 -5.49
N GLN A 699 5.71 30.81 -4.35
CA GLN A 699 4.29 30.53 -4.17
C GLN A 699 3.41 31.45 -5.02
N ALA A 700 3.75 32.73 -5.10
CA ALA A 700 3.05 33.69 -5.94
C ALA A 700 3.18 33.30 -7.43
N LEU A 701 4.39 32.99 -7.90
CA LEU A 701 4.63 32.57 -9.28
C LEU A 701 3.90 31.27 -9.61
N ASP A 702 3.99 30.26 -8.74
CA ASP A 702 3.30 28.98 -8.90
C ASP A 702 1.79 29.17 -9.04
N GLY A 703 1.19 29.97 -8.17
CA GLY A 703 -0.24 30.22 -8.21
C GLY A 703 -0.66 31.05 -9.42
N VAL A 704 0.10 32.09 -9.83
CA VAL A 704 -0.18 32.85 -11.06
C VAL A 704 -0.17 31.92 -12.28
N LEU A 705 0.83 31.05 -12.40
CA LEU A 705 0.96 30.09 -13.50
C LEU A 705 -0.19 29.08 -13.54
N LYS A 706 -0.69 28.64 -12.38
CA LYS A 706 -1.83 27.70 -12.26
C LYS A 706 -3.17 28.36 -12.60
N VAL A 707 -3.33 29.61 -12.20
CA VAL A 707 -4.63 30.30 -12.15
C VAL A 707 -4.98 30.99 -13.48
N VAL A 708 -4.01 31.63 -14.15
CA VAL A 708 -4.27 32.37 -15.39
C VAL A 708 -4.55 31.39 -16.53
N LYS A 709 -5.77 31.42 -17.06
CA LYS A 709 -6.25 30.52 -18.12
C LYS A 709 -5.89 31.03 -19.51
N GLY A 710 -5.71 30.06 -20.41
CA GLY A 710 -5.54 30.25 -21.85
C GLY A 710 -6.63 31.14 -22.47
N GLY A 711 -6.25 32.15 -23.24
CA GLY A 711 -7.19 33.06 -23.92
C GLY A 711 -6.80 33.41 -25.36
N GLU A 712 -6.89 34.70 -25.70
CA GLU A 712 -6.43 35.24 -26.98
C GLU A 712 -4.92 35.00 -27.15
N GLU A 713 -4.48 34.57 -28.34
CA GLU A 713 -3.08 34.26 -28.66
C GLU A 713 -2.12 35.39 -28.28
N ARG A 714 -2.53 36.64 -28.55
CA ARG A 714 -1.78 37.85 -28.18
C ARG A 714 -1.57 38.03 -26.68
N PHE A 715 -2.53 37.61 -25.85
CA PHE A 715 -2.41 37.65 -24.39
C PHE A 715 -1.47 36.55 -23.89
N GLU A 716 -1.54 35.35 -24.47
CA GLU A 716 -0.65 34.24 -24.15
C GLU A 716 0.82 34.58 -24.43
N GLU A 717 1.11 35.20 -25.57
CA GLU A 717 2.45 35.69 -25.90
C GLU A 717 2.95 36.72 -24.87
N SER A 718 2.10 37.71 -24.52
CA SER A 718 2.46 38.73 -23.53
C SER A 718 2.66 38.13 -22.13
N PHE A 719 1.90 37.10 -21.75
CA PHE A 719 2.09 36.44 -20.46
C PHE A 719 3.42 35.67 -20.44
N PHE A 720 3.72 34.92 -21.50
CA PHE A 720 5.00 34.23 -21.62
C PHE A 720 6.19 35.22 -21.61
N GLU A 721 6.09 36.34 -22.33
CA GLU A 721 7.10 37.40 -22.33
C GLU A 721 7.43 37.88 -20.90
N ILE A 722 6.40 38.19 -20.10
CA ILE A 722 6.57 38.70 -18.74
C ILE A 722 7.05 37.60 -17.77
N ALA A 723 6.59 36.35 -17.94
CA ALA A 723 6.92 35.24 -17.04
C ALA A 723 8.28 34.58 -17.36
N SER A 724 8.73 34.60 -18.62
CA SER A 724 9.93 33.87 -19.06
C SER A 724 11.22 34.19 -18.28
N PRO A 725 11.52 35.45 -17.89
CA PRO A 725 12.72 35.74 -17.10
C PRO A 725 12.65 35.10 -15.71
N LEU A 726 11.46 35.05 -15.09
CA LEU A 726 11.26 34.42 -13.79
C LEU A 726 11.43 32.90 -13.88
N ILE A 727 10.99 32.29 -14.99
CA ILE A 727 11.17 30.85 -15.23
C ILE A 727 12.65 30.48 -15.43
N VAL A 728 13.42 31.32 -16.14
CA VAL A 728 14.90 31.15 -16.24
C VAL A 728 15.53 31.23 -14.86
N SER A 729 15.11 32.20 -14.06
CA SER A 729 15.61 32.42 -12.69
C SER A 729 15.30 31.22 -11.77
N LEU A 730 14.11 30.63 -11.92
CA LEU A 730 13.70 29.40 -11.25
C LEU A 730 14.60 28.21 -11.62
N GLY A 731 14.90 28.04 -12.92
CA GLY A 731 15.84 27.02 -13.40
C GLY A 731 17.21 27.17 -12.73
N GLN A 732 17.73 28.40 -12.67
CA GLN A 732 19.02 28.67 -12.05
C GLN A 732 19.03 28.42 -10.54
N LEU A 733 17.98 28.82 -9.81
CA LEU A 733 17.84 28.52 -8.39
C LEU A 733 17.79 27.01 -8.14
N SER A 734 17.07 26.27 -8.98
CA SER A 734 16.99 24.81 -8.84
C SER A 734 18.36 24.15 -9.00
N ARG A 735 19.17 24.62 -9.95
CA ARG A 735 20.55 24.17 -10.14
C ARG A 735 21.39 24.46 -8.90
N LEU A 736 21.42 25.71 -8.44
CA LEU A 736 22.24 26.14 -7.30
C LEU A 736 21.83 25.42 -6.00
N LEU A 737 20.53 25.27 -5.73
CA LEU A 737 20.03 24.59 -4.52
C LEU A 737 20.40 23.09 -4.51
N LEU A 738 20.44 22.44 -5.68
CA LEU A 738 20.86 21.05 -5.79
C LEU A 738 22.37 20.88 -5.77
N GLU A 739 23.11 21.80 -6.40
CA GLU A 739 24.57 21.88 -6.27
C GLU A 739 25.01 21.97 -4.81
N TYR A 740 24.27 22.71 -3.98
CA TYR A 740 24.49 22.75 -2.54
C TYR A 740 24.44 21.35 -1.89
N SER A 741 23.47 20.52 -2.27
CA SER A 741 23.23 19.20 -1.65
C SER A 741 24.28 18.12 -1.92
N TYR A 742 25.13 18.30 -2.93
CA TYR A 742 26.26 17.41 -3.22
C TYR A 742 27.60 18.16 -3.24
N SER A 743 27.61 19.43 -2.79
CA SER A 743 28.83 20.18 -2.58
C SER A 743 29.59 19.60 -1.39
N ASP A 744 30.91 19.53 -1.50
CA ASP A 744 31.78 18.97 -0.47
C ASP A 744 31.55 19.72 0.85
N ALA A 745 31.03 19.05 1.89
CA ALA A 745 30.73 19.67 3.18
C ALA A 745 31.98 20.33 3.79
N SER A 746 33.17 19.81 3.46
CA SER A 746 34.46 20.40 3.83
C SER A 746 34.74 21.78 3.22
N LYS A 747 34.09 22.16 2.10
CA LYS A 747 34.19 23.53 1.55
C LYS A 747 33.49 24.57 2.41
N TRP A 748 32.55 24.13 3.23
CA TRP A 748 31.80 24.97 4.14
C TRP A 748 32.32 24.71 5.55
N GLU A 749 33.62 24.99 5.77
CA GLU A 749 34.40 24.71 7.00
C GLU A 749 33.75 25.21 8.31
N ASN A 750 32.69 26.03 8.23
CA ASN A 750 31.97 26.62 9.35
C ASN A 750 30.54 26.09 9.58
N CYS A 751 30.10 25.10 8.80
CA CYS A 751 28.76 24.51 8.91
C CYS A 751 28.73 23.40 9.98
N PHE A 752 27.94 23.58 11.05
CA PHE A 752 27.52 22.48 11.95
C PHE A 752 26.60 21.45 11.23
N TYR A 753 26.31 21.69 9.95
CA TYR A 753 25.45 20.88 9.10
C TYR A 753 26.24 19.69 8.58
N ASP A 754 26.27 18.62 9.37
CA ASP A 754 26.65 17.29 8.87
C ASP A 754 25.69 16.85 7.74
N GLU A 755 25.99 15.73 7.07
CA GLU A 755 25.17 15.12 6.00
C GLU A 755 23.65 15.05 6.30
N ASP A 756 23.26 15.16 7.57
CA ASP A 756 21.90 15.18 8.11
C ASP A 756 20.99 16.36 7.70
N CYS A 757 21.51 17.47 7.16
CA CYS A 757 20.65 18.59 6.69
C CYS A 757 19.90 18.33 5.38
N PHE A 758 20.41 17.39 4.58
CA PHE A 758 19.78 16.98 3.32
C PHE A 758 19.00 15.67 3.46
N SER A 759 19.14 15.00 4.61
CA SER A 759 18.43 13.76 4.94
C SER A 759 16.93 14.02 5.17
N GLN A 760 16.17 12.94 5.34
CA GLN A 760 14.71 13.00 5.48
C GLN A 760 14.29 13.61 6.81
N THR A 761 13.12 14.28 6.86
CA THR A 761 12.54 14.64 8.16
C THR A 761 12.00 13.38 8.85
N PRO A 762 11.94 13.34 10.19
CA PRO A 762 11.43 12.18 10.91
C PRO A 762 10.01 11.76 10.51
N GLU A 763 9.14 12.71 10.15
CA GLU A 763 7.79 12.41 9.67
C GLU A 763 7.80 11.65 8.33
N ILE A 764 8.78 11.96 7.47
CA ILE A 764 8.97 11.25 6.19
C ILE A 764 9.49 9.85 6.45
N VAL A 765 10.44 9.68 7.38
CA VAL A 765 10.98 8.38 7.79
C VAL A 765 9.88 7.49 8.36
N SER A 766 9.10 8.00 9.33
CA SER A 766 7.95 7.33 9.93
C SER A 766 6.92 6.92 8.86
N SER A 767 6.57 7.83 7.94
CA SER A 767 5.65 7.52 6.84
C SER A 767 6.19 6.46 5.87
N LEU A 768 7.51 6.39 5.66
CA LEU A 768 8.15 5.40 4.79
C LEU A 768 8.26 4.04 5.47
N LEU A 769 8.53 4.02 6.77
CA LEU A 769 8.62 2.80 7.59
C LEU A 769 7.23 2.26 7.97
N GLY A 770 6.18 3.09 7.93
CA GLY A 770 4.83 2.70 8.33
C GLY A 770 4.71 2.48 9.83
N ILE A 771 5.58 3.13 10.61
CA ILE A 771 5.68 3.04 12.07
C ILE A 771 5.30 4.41 12.63
N PRO A 772 4.44 4.51 13.66
CA PRO A 772 4.16 5.78 14.34
C PRO A 772 5.45 6.51 14.73
N ILE A 773 5.44 7.85 14.71
CA ILE A 773 6.64 8.66 15.05
C ILE A 773 7.14 8.29 16.47
N ASP A 774 6.23 7.90 17.35
CA ASP A 774 6.46 7.55 18.75
C ASP A 774 6.94 6.08 18.95
N ASP A 775 7.08 5.29 17.88
CA ASP A 775 7.57 3.90 17.91
C ASP A 775 8.91 3.72 17.15
N VAL A 776 9.44 4.79 16.53
CA VAL A 776 10.78 4.77 15.95
C VAL A 776 11.79 4.80 17.11
N ASP A 777 12.66 3.80 17.21
CA ASP A 777 13.76 3.55 18.18
C ASP A 777 14.11 4.71 19.15
N GLU A 778 14.32 4.44 20.45
CA GLU A 778 14.62 5.46 21.48
C GLU A 778 15.79 6.39 21.07
N LYS A 779 16.78 5.87 20.34
CA LYS A 779 17.89 6.64 19.75
C LYS A 779 17.44 7.66 18.69
N TYR A 780 16.41 7.34 17.92
CA TYR A 780 15.79 8.23 16.94
C TYR A 780 14.84 9.22 17.63
N GLN A 781 14.13 8.84 18.69
CA GLN A 781 13.28 9.74 19.46
C GLN A 781 14.05 10.81 20.23
N GLU A 782 15.19 10.48 20.86
CA GLU A 782 16.09 11.48 21.44
C GLU A 782 16.55 12.48 20.36
N LYS A 783 16.87 12.01 19.15
CA LYS A 783 17.14 12.88 17.99
C LYS A 783 15.93 13.75 17.61
N ILE A 784 14.70 13.22 17.58
CA ILE A 784 13.48 13.94 17.15
C ILE A 784 13.06 15.05 18.14
N VAL A 785 13.16 14.80 19.43
CA VAL A 785 12.76 15.75 20.49
C VAL A 785 13.76 16.91 20.58
N ASP A 786 15.06 16.64 20.41
CA ASP A 786 16.09 17.68 20.26
C ASP A 786 16.02 18.38 18.89
N GLU A 787 15.63 17.68 17.81
CA GLU A 787 15.48 18.26 16.47
C GLU A 787 14.38 19.33 16.41
N LYS A 788 13.26 19.22 17.14
CA LYS A 788 12.20 20.26 17.03
C LYS A 788 12.59 21.65 17.55
N LYS A 789 13.70 21.78 18.29
CA LYS A 789 14.16 23.05 18.89
C LYS A 789 15.55 23.49 18.42
N THR A 790 16.24 22.71 17.61
CA THR A 790 17.62 22.99 17.18
C THR A 790 17.66 23.65 15.79
N TRP A 791 18.62 24.57 15.61
CA TRP A 791 18.80 25.34 14.37
C TRP A 791 19.02 24.46 13.10
N PRO A 792 19.75 23.33 13.15
CA PRO A 792 19.89 22.41 12.02
C PRO A 792 18.56 21.87 11.49
N SER A 793 17.61 21.55 12.36
CA SER A 793 16.29 21.05 11.96
C SER A 793 15.42 22.13 11.31
N ILE A 794 15.48 23.37 11.80
CA ILE A 794 14.81 24.52 11.16
C ILE A 794 15.36 24.73 9.73
N ASN A 795 16.67 24.60 9.54
CA ASN A 795 17.31 24.70 8.22
C ASN A 795 16.99 23.51 7.31
N LYS A 796 16.99 22.28 7.84
CA LYS A 796 16.57 21.06 7.14
C LYS A 796 15.13 21.18 6.63
N LYS A 797 14.22 21.65 7.50
CA LYS A 797 12.82 21.92 7.14
C LYS A 797 12.71 23.03 6.11
N PHE A 798 13.44 24.14 6.27
CA PHE A 798 13.44 25.23 5.29
C PHE A 798 13.97 24.79 3.92
N TYR A 799 15.09 24.06 3.86
CA TYR A 799 15.63 23.50 2.63
C TYR A 799 14.61 22.60 1.95
N SER A 800 14.01 21.68 2.72
CA SER A 800 13.01 20.75 2.19
C SER A 800 11.78 21.47 1.64
N ASP A 801 11.28 22.46 2.36
CA ASP A 801 10.16 23.29 1.97
C ASP A 801 10.46 24.15 0.73
N LEU A 802 11.66 24.73 0.66
CA LEU A 802 12.10 25.54 -0.47
C LEU A 802 12.25 24.68 -1.73
N HIS A 803 12.86 23.51 -1.58
CA HIS A 803 13.00 22.50 -2.63
C HIS A 803 11.64 22.08 -3.18
N GLU A 804 10.69 21.78 -2.30
CA GLU A 804 9.31 21.44 -2.64
C GLU A 804 8.58 22.58 -3.38
N SER A 805 8.74 23.83 -2.93
CA SER A 805 8.18 25.00 -3.61
C SER A 805 8.73 25.15 -5.03
N ILE A 806 10.05 25.01 -5.22
CA ILE A 806 10.68 25.06 -6.55
C ILE A 806 10.08 24.00 -7.48
N LEU A 807 9.94 22.77 -7.00
CA LEU A 807 9.35 21.67 -7.77
C LEU A 807 7.93 21.99 -8.21
N CYS A 808 7.09 22.49 -7.29
CA CYS A 808 5.71 22.90 -7.60
C CYS A 808 5.67 23.99 -8.66
N THR A 809 6.43 25.08 -8.48
CA THR A 809 6.50 26.19 -9.43
C THR A 809 6.99 25.73 -10.80
N MET A 810 7.98 24.82 -10.84
CA MET A 810 8.55 24.35 -12.10
C MET A 810 7.57 23.45 -12.87
N VAL A 811 6.84 22.58 -12.18
CA VAL A 811 5.74 21.81 -12.77
C VAL A 811 4.68 22.74 -13.37
N SER A 812 4.29 23.79 -12.65
CA SER A 812 3.32 24.76 -13.14
C SER A 812 3.82 25.55 -14.35
N ALA A 813 5.11 25.93 -14.35
CA ALA A 813 5.74 26.61 -15.48
C ALA A 813 5.75 25.72 -16.74
N ILE A 814 6.20 24.47 -16.60
CA ILE A 814 6.27 23.51 -17.72
C ILE A 814 4.87 23.20 -18.25
N ARG A 815 3.88 23.04 -17.37
CA ARG A 815 2.49 22.80 -17.75
C ARG A 815 1.87 24.00 -18.46
N ARG A 816 2.14 25.22 -18.00
CA ARG A 816 1.57 26.45 -18.57
C ARG A 816 2.23 26.85 -19.88
N PHE A 817 3.54 26.67 -19.95
CA PHE A 817 4.40 27.06 -21.07
C PHE A 817 5.35 25.93 -21.46
N PRO A 818 4.91 24.91 -22.20
CA PRO A 818 5.81 23.83 -22.65
C PRO A 818 7.03 24.35 -23.44
N GLN A 819 6.89 25.49 -24.12
CA GLN A 819 7.98 26.19 -24.82
C GLN A 819 9.06 26.78 -23.89
N CYS A 820 8.89 26.74 -22.57
CA CYS A 820 9.92 27.14 -21.62
C CYS A 820 11.00 26.06 -21.39
N LEU A 821 10.78 24.82 -21.84
CA LEU A 821 11.73 23.72 -21.64
C LEU A 821 13.14 24.02 -22.14
N PRO A 822 13.35 24.61 -23.35
CA PRO A 822 14.69 25.01 -23.80
C PRO A 822 15.34 26.07 -22.91
N LEU A 823 14.55 26.91 -22.23
CA LEU A 823 15.06 27.96 -21.34
C LEU A 823 15.59 27.39 -20.02
N ILE A 824 14.98 26.32 -19.51
CA ILE A 824 15.38 25.69 -18.23
C ILE A 824 16.33 24.49 -18.42
N SER A 825 16.33 23.89 -19.61
CA SER A 825 17.15 22.72 -19.94
C SER A 825 18.65 22.90 -19.61
N PRO A 826 19.31 24.04 -19.91
CA PRO A 826 20.71 24.26 -19.54
C PRO A 826 20.97 24.11 -18.03
N SER A 827 20.09 24.67 -17.20
CA SER A 827 20.19 24.56 -15.74
C SER A 827 19.98 23.12 -15.27
N LEU A 828 19.04 22.38 -15.88
CA LEU A 828 18.78 20.98 -15.52
C LEU A 828 19.90 20.03 -15.93
N ARG A 829 20.59 20.31 -17.06
CA ARG A 829 21.75 19.53 -17.52
C ARG A 829 22.99 19.72 -16.67
N ALA A 830 23.10 20.87 -16.00
CA ALA A 830 24.25 21.16 -15.13
C ALA A 830 24.18 20.45 -13.77
N ILE A 831 23.04 19.85 -13.41
CA ILE A 831 22.86 19.12 -12.15
C ILE A 831 23.52 17.73 -12.25
N CYS A 832 24.32 17.37 -11.23
CA CYS A 832 24.85 16.01 -11.06
C CYS A 832 23.81 15.10 -10.38
N TRP A 833 22.80 14.66 -11.14
CA TRP A 833 21.65 13.90 -10.63
C TRP A 833 22.03 12.61 -9.89
N GLU A 834 23.12 11.95 -10.29
CA GLU A 834 23.62 10.72 -9.68
C GLU A 834 24.24 10.94 -8.28
N LYS A 835 24.60 12.17 -7.93
CA LYS A 835 25.13 12.53 -6.61
C LYS A 835 24.04 12.94 -5.61
N LEU A 836 22.81 13.10 -6.07
CA LEU A 836 21.70 13.45 -5.18
C LEU A 836 21.34 12.26 -4.28
N HIS A 837 20.87 12.59 -3.07
CA HIS A 837 20.22 11.64 -2.19
C HIS A 837 19.00 11.01 -2.88
N VAL A 838 18.81 9.69 -2.72
CA VAL A 838 17.75 8.90 -3.39
C VAL A 838 16.37 9.51 -3.17
N PHE A 839 16.03 9.82 -1.91
CA PHE A 839 14.83 10.58 -1.55
C PHE A 839 14.59 11.85 -2.40
N ARG A 840 15.60 12.69 -2.64
CA ARG A 840 15.44 13.95 -3.38
C ARG A 840 15.25 13.70 -4.86
N LEU A 841 16.06 12.79 -5.43
CA LEU A 841 15.94 12.37 -6.84
C LEU A 841 14.53 11.83 -7.14
N ARG A 842 14.00 11.01 -6.23
CA ARG A 842 12.65 10.47 -6.30
C ARG A 842 11.59 11.57 -6.46
N ILE A 843 11.61 12.61 -5.61
CA ILE A 843 10.60 13.69 -5.66
C ILE A 843 10.68 14.44 -6.99
N TRP A 844 11.89 14.72 -7.48
CA TRP A 844 12.11 15.32 -8.81
C TRP A 844 11.49 14.49 -9.92
N ILE A 845 11.69 13.16 -9.89
CA ILE A 845 11.12 12.25 -10.88
C ILE A 845 9.59 12.28 -10.84
N LYS A 846 9.03 12.11 -9.64
CA LYS A 846 7.59 12.06 -9.42
C LYS A 846 6.86 13.31 -9.92
N ARG A 847 7.47 14.48 -9.76
CA ARG A 847 6.83 15.78 -10.01
C ARG A 847 7.22 16.37 -11.35
N VAL A 848 8.49 16.73 -11.50
CA VAL A 848 8.99 17.50 -12.64
C VAL A 848 9.13 16.61 -13.87
N TRP A 849 9.87 15.50 -13.77
CA TRP A 849 10.12 14.65 -14.93
C TRP A 849 8.85 14.00 -15.45
N LYS A 850 7.92 13.66 -14.55
CA LYS A 850 6.58 13.23 -14.92
C LYS A 850 5.82 14.27 -15.74
N GLU A 851 5.88 15.54 -15.35
CA GLU A 851 5.21 16.62 -16.09
C GLU A 851 5.89 16.86 -17.45
N ILE A 852 7.22 16.87 -17.50
CA ILE A 852 7.99 16.94 -18.75
C ILE A 852 7.51 15.85 -19.72
N ALA A 853 7.46 14.59 -19.25
CA ALA A 853 6.99 13.46 -20.04
C ALA A 853 5.53 13.63 -20.52
N ALA A 854 4.65 14.10 -19.64
CA ALA A 854 3.24 14.32 -19.95
C ALA A 854 3.04 15.42 -21.01
N GLN A 855 3.76 16.54 -20.92
CA GLN A 855 3.65 17.66 -21.87
C GLN A 855 4.10 17.26 -23.27
N ARG A 856 5.15 16.45 -23.39
CA ARG A 856 5.52 15.87 -24.69
C ARG A 856 4.39 15.06 -25.29
N ALA A 857 3.80 14.15 -24.50
CA ALA A 857 2.75 13.27 -24.99
C ALA A 857 1.54 14.05 -25.53
N GLN A 858 1.34 15.28 -25.08
CA GLN A 858 0.23 16.17 -25.47
C GLN A 858 0.57 17.11 -26.63
N HIS A 859 1.79 17.68 -26.67
CA HIS A 859 2.07 18.84 -27.52
C HIS A 859 3.22 18.67 -28.55
N CYS A 860 4.11 17.68 -28.39
CA CYS A 860 5.29 17.54 -29.24
C CYS A 860 5.21 16.31 -30.15
N ARG A 861 4.65 16.48 -31.36
CA ARG A 861 4.80 15.48 -32.46
C ARG A 861 6.16 15.53 -33.15
N SER A 862 7.00 16.52 -32.86
CA SER A 862 8.42 16.55 -33.22
C SER A 862 9.15 16.97 -31.95
N ALA A 863 9.69 16.01 -31.21
CA ALA A 863 10.43 16.32 -29.99
C ALA A 863 11.62 17.23 -30.35
N SER A 864 11.80 18.33 -29.61
CA SER A 864 13.06 19.07 -29.66
C SER A 864 14.19 18.15 -29.16
N SER A 865 15.39 18.28 -29.72
CA SER A 865 16.58 17.54 -29.27
C SER A 865 16.77 17.65 -27.76
N ASP A 866 16.41 18.80 -27.19
CA ASP A 866 16.57 19.09 -25.77
C ASP A 866 15.82 18.12 -24.85
N PHE A 867 14.64 17.68 -25.27
CA PHE A 867 13.82 16.76 -24.49
C PHE A 867 14.48 15.39 -24.34
N TRP A 868 15.04 14.87 -25.43
CA TRP A 868 15.66 13.55 -25.45
C TRP A 868 17.00 13.53 -24.75
N GLU A 869 17.78 14.61 -24.85
CA GLU A 869 18.99 14.78 -24.06
C GLU A 869 18.69 14.78 -22.55
N LEU A 870 17.63 15.48 -22.12
CA LEU A 870 17.19 15.46 -20.72
C LEU A 870 16.70 14.07 -20.28
N PHE A 871 15.94 13.35 -21.12
CA PHE A 871 15.51 11.99 -20.82
C PHE A 871 16.68 11.01 -20.70
N ALA A 872 17.66 11.11 -21.58
CA ALA A 872 18.85 10.26 -21.55
C ALA A 872 19.73 10.56 -20.34
N LEU A 873 19.83 11.83 -19.93
CA LEU A 873 20.53 12.24 -18.71
C LEU A 873 19.88 11.62 -17.47
N ILE A 874 18.57 11.83 -17.26
CA ILE A 874 17.90 11.28 -16.06
C ILE A 874 17.90 9.75 -16.06
N THR A 875 17.84 9.12 -17.23
CA THR A 875 17.90 7.66 -17.33
C THR A 875 19.25 7.10 -16.90
N ASP A 876 20.33 7.74 -17.36
CA ASP A 876 21.69 7.35 -16.96
C ASP A 876 21.89 7.57 -15.46
N SER A 877 21.52 8.74 -14.93
CA SER A 877 21.68 9.02 -13.49
C SER A 877 20.85 8.11 -12.60
N CYS A 878 19.61 7.77 -12.99
CA CYS A 878 18.80 6.80 -12.24
C CYS A 878 19.43 5.41 -12.26
N LEU A 879 19.99 4.97 -13.40
CA LEU A 879 20.68 3.70 -13.50
C LEU A 879 21.95 3.68 -12.62
N GLN A 880 22.74 4.76 -12.61
CA GLN A 880 23.92 4.87 -11.74
C GLN A 880 23.54 4.79 -10.26
N VAL A 881 22.48 5.49 -9.85
CA VAL A 881 21.94 5.40 -8.48
C VAL A 881 21.48 3.98 -8.18
N GLN A 882 20.74 3.34 -9.09
CA GLN A 882 20.31 1.95 -8.91
C GLN A 882 21.48 1.00 -8.66
N ILE A 883 22.55 1.16 -9.44
CA ILE A 883 23.75 0.35 -9.30
C ILE A 883 24.41 0.61 -7.94
N ARG A 884 24.63 1.88 -7.55
CA ARG A 884 25.23 2.25 -6.26
C ARG A 884 24.46 1.69 -5.07
N GLU A 885 23.15 1.97 -4.99
CA GLU A 885 22.32 1.54 -3.86
C GLU A 885 22.24 0.01 -3.77
N SER A 886 22.22 -0.69 -4.92
CA SER A 886 22.23 -2.16 -4.94
C SER A 886 23.53 -2.78 -4.42
N ILE A 887 24.64 -2.04 -4.46
CA ILE A 887 25.94 -2.45 -3.90
C ILE A 887 25.95 -2.16 -2.40
N GLU A 888 25.52 -0.97 -1.98
CA GLU A 888 25.48 -0.57 -0.56
C GLU A 888 24.55 -1.43 0.28
N LEU A 889 23.34 -1.75 -0.20
CA LEU A 889 22.38 -2.61 0.52
C LEU A 889 22.90 -4.03 0.77
N ARG A 890 24.00 -4.44 0.13
CA ARG A 890 24.63 -5.76 0.31
C ARG A 890 25.78 -5.77 1.29
N SER A 891 26.27 -4.60 1.73
CA SER A 891 27.37 -4.49 2.69
C SER A 891 26.90 -4.38 4.16
N PHE A 892 25.59 -4.36 4.41
CA PHE A 892 25.03 -4.22 5.76
C PHE A 892 24.58 -5.56 6.35
N ASP A 893 24.92 -5.79 7.63
CA ASP A 893 24.19 -6.74 8.47
C ASP A 893 22.81 -6.14 8.79
N PHE A 894 21.75 -6.88 8.47
CA PHE A 894 20.35 -6.40 8.47
C PHE A 894 19.72 -6.21 9.87
N GLU A 895 20.52 -6.01 10.92
CA GLU A 895 20.02 -5.84 12.30
C GLU A 895 19.69 -4.37 12.68
N ALA A 896 19.92 -3.40 11.78
CA ALA A 896 19.68 -1.96 12.03
C ALA A 896 18.51 -1.37 11.20
N ALA A 897 17.93 -0.25 11.65
CA ALA A 897 16.83 0.45 10.97
C ALA A 897 17.25 1.17 9.65
N ASP A 898 18.50 1.61 9.55
CA ASP A 898 19.01 2.39 8.40
C ASP A 898 19.04 1.61 7.06
N PRO A 899 19.48 0.34 7.00
CA PRO A 899 19.40 -0.47 5.78
C PRO A 899 17.97 -0.65 5.25
N ILE A 900 16.98 -0.84 6.14
CA ILE A 900 15.57 -1.01 5.76
C ILE A 900 15.02 0.30 5.17
N LEU A 901 15.37 1.45 5.76
CA LEU A 901 15.00 2.76 5.22
C LEU A 901 15.57 2.98 3.81
N LYS A 902 16.87 2.71 3.61
CA LYS A 902 17.54 2.80 2.30
C LYS A 902 16.88 1.87 1.26
N GLU A 903 16.54 0.64 1.63
CA GLU A 903 15.85 -0.30 0.73
C GLU A 903 14.48 0.24 0.32
N ARG A 904 13.69 0.75 1.28
CA ARG A 904 12.37 1.33 0.97
C ARG A 904 12.46 2.57 0.11
N GLU A 905 13.44 3.45 0.33
CA GLU A 905 13.72 4.60 -0.52
C GLU A 905 14.01 4.18 -1.97
N TYR A 906 14.90 3.20 -2.13
CA TYR A 906 15.27 2.64 -3.42
C TYR A 906 14.06 2.07 -4.15
N ILE A 907 13.26 1.22 -3.48
CA ILE A 907 12.04 0.66 -4.07
C ILE A 907 11.10 1.78 -4.52
N GLN A 908 10.91 2.80 -3.68
CA GLN A 908 9.98 3.89 -3.97
C GLN A 908 10.47 4.81 -5.11
N LEU A 909 11.78 5.01 -5.26
CA LEU A 909 12.37 5.65 -6.45
C LEU A 909 11.92 4.92 -7.72
N ILE A 910 12.00 3.58 -7.74
CA ILE A 910 11.61 2.77 -8.90
C ILE A 910 10.11 2.90 -9.16
N LYS A 911 9.27 2.78 -8.12
CA LYS A 911 7.81 2.93 -8.24
C LYS A 911 7.40 4.25 -8.90
N GLU A 912 8.14 5.32 -8.63
CA GLU A 912 7.85 6.66 -9.15
C GLU A 912 8.48 6.92 -10.53
N ALA A 913 9.61 6.28 -10.84
CA ALA A 913 10.25 6.34 -12.15
C ALA A 913 9.50 5.56 -13.24
N ILE A 914 9.00 4.35 -12.96
CA ILE A 914 8.34 3.51 -13.98
C ILE A 914 7.16 4.20 -14.69
N PRO A 915 6.22 4.88 -14.00
CA PRO A 915 5.16 5.65 -14.66
C PRO A 915 5.69 6.75 -15.59
N VAL A 916 6.81 7.37 -15.24
CA VAL A 916 7.44 8.42 -16.04
C VAL A 916 8.04 7.82 -17.32
N TRP A 917 8.79 6.73 -17.23
CA TRP A 917 9.34 6.03 -18.39
C TRP A 917 8.23 5.50 -19.29
N ARG A 918 7.11 5.07 -18.71
CA ARG A 918 5.94 4.67 -19.49
C ARG A 918 5.40 5.82 -20.34
N LEU A 919 5.36 7.06 -19.82
CA LEU A 919 4.94 8.24 -20.57
C LEU A 919 5.97 8.67 -21.63
N PHE A 920 7.26 8.44 -21.38
CA PHE A 920 8.32 8.71 -22.37
C PHE A 920 8.27 7.72 -23.54
N LEU A 921 8.03 6.43 -23.25
CA LEU A 921 8.14 5.34 -24.23
C LEU A 921 6.82 5.04 -24.94
N LEU A 922 5.66 5.18 -24.29
CA LEU A 922 4.37 4.75 -24.84
C LEU A 922 3.46 5.94 -25.18
N ASN A 923 2.61 5.76 -26.20
CA ASN A 923 1.57 6.71 -26.55
C ASN A 923 0.52 6.88 -25.43
N GLN A 924 -0.32 7.92 -25.50
CA GLN A 924 -1.33 8.24 -24.47
C GLN A 924 -2.32 7.09 -24.17
N LYS A 925 -2.51 6.14 -25.09
CA LYS A 925 -3.37 4.95 -24.88
C LYS A 925 -2.62 3.79 -24.22
N GLY A 926 -1.30 3.88 -24.10
CA GLY A 926 -0.43 2.84 -23.54
C GLY A 926 -0.38 1.57 -24.38
N THR A 927 -0.78 1.63 -25.66
CA THR A 927 -0.90 0.46 -26.54
C THR A 927 0.20 0.37 -27.58
N ASP A 928 0.74 1.51 -28.04
CA ASP A 928 1.75 1.55 -29.09
C ASP A 928 2.84 2.58 -28.75
N PHE A 929 4.03 2.44 -29.33
CA PHE A 929 5.07 3.46 -29.26
C PHE A 929 4.61 4.75 -29.94
N HIS A 930 5.17 5.89 -29.55
CA HIS A 930 5.05 7.09 -30.37
C HIS A 930 5.70 6.81 -31.75
N ASP A 931 4.94 6.93 -32.85
CA ASP A 931 5.34 6.70 -34.26
C ASP A 931 6.48 7.61 -34.78
N LEU A 932 7.25 8.23 -33.90
CA LEU A 932 8.28 9.19 -34.22
C LEU A 932 9.61 8.50 -34.49
N LYS A 933 9.86 8.25 -35.79
CA LYS A 933 11.18 8.01 -36.41
C LYS A 933 12.18 7.25 -35.53
N LEU A 934 11.93 5.96 -35.41
CA LEU A 934 12.89 4.90 -35.09
C LEU A 934 14.10 4.83 -36.05
N GLU A 935 14.25 5.77 -36.99
CA GLU A 935 15.22 5.71 -38.08
C GLU A 935 16.56 6.39 -37.79
N ASN A 936 16.74 7.16 -36.69
CA ASN A 936 18.04 7.81 -36.44
C ASN A 936 18.62 7.81 -35.01
N ASP A 937 17.85 7.63 -33.92
CA ASP A 937 18.42 7.80 -32.57
C ASP A 937 18.34 6.54 -31.70
N GLY A 938 19.22 5.57 -31.98
CA GLY A 938 19.43 4.38 -31.15
C GLY A 938 19.91 4.64 -29.71
N PHE A 939 19.96 5.90 -29.27
CA PHE A 939 20.49 6.32 -27.99
C PHE A 939 19.57 6.04 -26.79
N GLU A 940 18.25 5.96 -27.00
CA GLU A 940 17.26 5.93 -25.91
C GLU A 940 16.93 4.53 -25.40
N VAL A 941 16.83 3.54 -26.31
CA VAL A 941 16.59 2.13 -25.94
C VAL A 941 17.85 1.54 -25.30
N GLU A 942 19.04 1.95 -25.76
CA GLU A 942 20.34 1.53 -25.23
C GLU A 942 20.48 1.86 -23.73
N LYS A 943 19.96 3.01 -23.28
CA LYS A 943 19.96 3.41 -21.86
C LYS A 943 18.75 2.94 -21.06
N SER A 944 17.56 2.87 -21.69
CA SER A 944 16.31 2.51 -20.99
C SER A 944 16.21 1.01 -20.68
N LEU A 945 16.72 0.14 -21.56
CA LEU A 945 16.64 -1.30 -21.36
C LEU A 945 17.42 -1.77 -20.11
N PRO A 946 18.68 -1.37 -19.88
CA PRO A 946 19.40 -1.68 -18.63
C PRO A 946 18.64 -1.24 -17.38
N PHE A 947 18.17 0.01 -17.35
CA PHE A 947 17.38 0.54 -16.22
C PHE A 947 16.15 -0.33 -15.92
N LEU A 948 15.37 -0.70 -16.94
CA LEU A 948 14.19 -1.55 -16.76
C LEU A 948 14.54 -2.97 -16.30
N LEU A 949 15.63 -3.56 -16.82
CA LEU A 949 16.09 -4.88 -16.42
C LEU A 949 16.57 -4.91 -14.97
N PHE A 950 17.35 -3.92 -14.54
CA PHE A 950 17.75 -3.79 -13.13
C PHE A 950 16.56 -3.56 -12.21
N SER A 951 15.55 -2.81 -12.68
CA SER A 951 14.33 -2.53 -11.92
C SER A 951 13.44 -3.75 -11.66
N LEU A 952 13.62 -4.87 -12.40
CA LEU A 952 12.87 -6.11 -12.16
C LEU A 952 13.22 -6.79 -10.82
N HIS A 953 14.36 -6.43 -10.21
CA HIS A 953 14.86 -7.07 -8.99
C HIS A 953 14.29 -6.50 -7.68
N ILE A 954 13.33 -5.57 -7.74
CA ILE A 954 12.63 -5.10 -6.54
C ILE A 954 11.60 -6.13 -6.08
N GLN A 955 11.32 -6.20 -4.77
CA GLN A 955 10.34 -7.13 -4.19
C GLN A 955 8.87 -6.72 -4.41
N GLU A 956 8.59 -5.60 -5.09
CA GLU A 956 7.22 -5.13 -5.28
C GLU A 956 6.58 -5.59 -6.61
N SER A 957 5.79 -6.65 -6.51
CA SER A 957 4.94 -7.27 -7.54
C SER A 957 4.30 -6.30 -8.55
N GLN A 958 3.59 -5.28 -8.07
CA GLN A 958 2.79 -4.40 -8.94
C GLN A 958 3.64 -3.53 -9.87
N THR A 959 4.82 -3.10 -9.43
CA THR A 959 5.73 -2.32 -10.28
C THR A 959 6.49 -3.24 -11.23
N VAL A 960 6.92 -4.41 -10.79
CA VAL A 960 7.55 -5.41 -11.65
C VAL A 960 6.61 -5.86 -12.77
N LEU A 961 5.32 -6.02 -12.49
CA LEU A 961 4.30 -6.30 -13.50
C LEU A 961 4.26 -5.20 -14.58
N LYS A 962 4.30 -3.93 -14.19
CA LYS A 962 4.33 -2.78 -15.13
C LYS A 962 5.62 -2.76 -15.95
N ILE A 963 6.77 -3.06 -15.33
CA ILE A 963 8.05 -3.16 -16.02
C ILE A 963 8.02 -4.28 -17.06
N ALA A 964 7.54 -5.47 -16.68
CA ALA A 964 7.42 -6.61 -17.59
C ALA A 964 6.51 -6.31 -18.79
N GLN A 965 5.40 -5.56 -18.57
CA GLN A 965 4.56 -5.05 -19.65
C GLN A 965 5.34 -4.11 -20.59
N MET A 966 6.13 -3.19 -20.04
CA MET A 966 6.94 -2.25 -20.85
C MET A 966 8.04 -2.97 -21.66
N LEU A 967 8.74 -3.92 -21.06
CA LEU A 967 9.75 -4.74 -21.75
C LEU A 967 9.13 -5.49 -22.95
N ARG A 968 7.95 -6.08 -22.76
CA ARG A 968 7.21 -6.73 -23.85
C ARG A 968 6.92 -5.77 -25.02
N ILE A 969 6.63 -4.50 -24.73
CA ILE A 969 6.36 -3.50 -25.77
C ILE A 969 7.66 -3.05 -26.47
N LEU A 970 8.80 -3.03 -25.77
CA LEU A 970 10.12 -2.68 -26.34
C LEU A 970 10.68 -3.74 -27.30
N LEU A 971 10.23 -4.99 -27.16
CA LEU A 971 10.75 -6.15 -27.88
C LEU A 971 10.75 -6.03 -29.43
N PRO A 972 9.69 -5.54 -30.11
CA PRO A 972 9.72 -5.38 -31.56
C PRO A 972 10.75 -4.35 -32.05
N ILE A 973 11.11 -3.37 -31.21
CA ILE A 973 12.12 -2.35 -31.54
C ILE A 973 13.52 -2.95 -31.45
N ILE A 974 13.79 -3.73 -30.40
CA ILE A 974 15.06 -4.45 -30.23
C ILE A 974 15.33 -5.35 -31.43
N SER A 975 14.29 -6.00 -31.99
CA SER A 975 14.41 -6.88 -33.16
C SER A 975 14.77 -6.18 -34.48
N LYS A 976 14.48 -4.87 -34.60
CA LYS A 976 14.64 -4.10 -35.85
C LYS A 976 15.97 -3.34 -35.95
N ASN A 977 16.65 -3.10 -34.83
CA ASN A 977 17.89 -2.32 -34.78
C ASN A 977 19.13 -3.23 -34.64
N SER A 978 20.27 -2.81 -35.22
CA SER A 978 21.59 -3.43 -35.03
C SER A 978 22.13 -3.34 -33.58
N MET A 979 21.30 -2.91 -32.61
CA MET A 979 21.62 -2.79 -31.18
C MET A 979 22.03 -4.10 -30.51
N LEU A 980 21.67 -5.25 -31.10
CA LEU A 980 22.02 -6.57 -30.56
C LEU A 980 23.52 -6.74 -30.35
N SER A 981 24.37 -6.10 -31.17
CA SER A 981 25.83 -6.16 -31.01
C SER A 981 26.37 -5.34 -29.83
N LYS A 982 25.58 -4.39 -29.30
CA LYS A 982 25.95 -3.53 -28.16
C LYS A 982 25.35 -4.01 -26.84
N ILE A 983 24.14 -4.57 -26.88
CA ILE A 983 23.50 -5.13 -25.69
C ILE A 983 24.26 -6.39 -25.32
N LYS A 984 24.92 -6.40 -24.15
CA LYS A 984 25.60 -7.60 -23.64
C LYS A 984 24.56 -8.70 -23.39
N ALA A 985 24.43 -9.60 -24.36
CA ALA A 985 23.49 -10.70 -24.34
C ALA A 985 23.60 -11.54 -23.05
N GLN A 986 24.82 -11.71 -22.55
CA GLN A 986 25.09 -12.38 -21.29
C GLN A 986 24.47 -11.66 -20.08
N THR A 987 24.69 -10.35 -19.93
CA THR A 987 24.15 -9.56 -18.81
C THR A 987 22.62 -9.49 -18.84
N THR A 988 22.04 -9.28 -20.03
CA THR A 988 20.57 -9.21 -20.19
C THR A 988 19.90 -10.55 -19.88
N THR A 989 20.47 -11.65 -20.39
CA THR A 989 19.98 -13.01 -20.11
C THR A 989 20.08 -13.33 -18.62
N SER A 990 21.17 -12.93 -17.97
CA SER A 990 21.39 -13.12 -16.53
C SER A 990 20.34 -12.39 -15.69
N LEU A 991 20.11 -11.09 -15.93
CA LEU A 991 19.14 -10.28 -15.18
C LEU A 991 17.70 -10.79 -15.37
N LEU A 992 17.32 -11.17 -16.59
CA LEU A 992 15.99 -11.75 -16.86
C LEU A 992 15.77 -13.07 -16.12
N PHE A 993 16.80 -13.91 -16.08
CA PHE A 993 16.73 -15.20 -15.40
C PHE A 993 16.63 -15.03 -13.87
N LEU A 994 17.41 -14.10 -13.31
CA LEU A 994 17.33 -13.71 -11.91
C LEU A 994 15.94 -13.15 -11.56
N SER A 995 15.35 -12.35 -12.45
CA SER A 995 14.00 -11.76 -12.25
C SER A 995 12.91 -12.84 -12.27
N LEU A 996 13.03 -13.81 -13.18
CA LEU A 996 12.13 -14.97 -13.24
C LEU A 996 12.24 -15.85 -11.98
N ALA A 997 13.46 -16.03 -11.44
CA ALA A 997 13.68 -16.77 -10.21
C ALA A 997 13.13 -16.03 -8.97
N GLN A 998 13.19 -14.70 -8.94
CA GLN A 998 12.66 -13.91 -7.83
C GLN A 998 11.12 -13.87 -7.82
N HIS A 999 10.49 -13.69 -8.98
CA HIS A 999 9.05 -13.47 -9.11
C HIS A 999 8.25 -14.72 -9.50
N TYR A 1000 8.84 -15.91 -9.39
CA TYR A 1000 8.26 -17.17 -9.88
C TYR A 1000 6.86 -17.49 -9.31
N LYS A 1001 6.54 -16.96 -8.12
CA LYS A 1001 5.25 -17.14 -7.43
C LYS A 1001 4.13 -16.30 -8.02
N GLU A 1002 4.42 -15.42 -8.97
CA GLU A 1002 3.47 -14.47 -9.55
C GLU A 1002 3.17 -14.79 -11.02
N PRO A 1003 2.11 -15.55 -11.33
CA PRO A 1003 1.89 -16.10 -12.67
C PRO A 1003 1.80 -15.02 -13.75
N GLN A 1004 1.26 -13.85 -13.42
CA GLN A 1004 1.12 -12.74 -14.37
C GLN A 1004 2.47 -12.15 -14.78
N ILE A 1005 3.39 -11.97 -13.82
CA ILE A 1005 4.74 -11.45 -14.07
C ILE A 1005 5.56 -12.48 -14.84
N CYS A 1006 5.56 -13.72 -14.36
CA CYS A 1006 6.26 -14.83 -15.01
C CYS A 1006 5.85 -14.96 -16.47
N ASN A 1007 4.55 -14.95 -16.76
CA ASN A 1007 4.06 -15.07 -18.13
C ASN A 1007 4.62 -13.96 -19.04
N LEU A 1008 4.67 -12.71 -18.57
CA LEU A 1008 5.19 -11.59 -19.34
C LEU A 1008 6.70 -11.63 -19.52
N LEU A 1009 7.44 -11.99 -18.47
CA LEU A 1009 8.89 -12.14 -18.52
C LEU A 1009 9.30 -13.33 -19.39
N PHE A 1010 8.57 -14.44 -19.34
CA PHE A 1010 8.77 -15.58 -20.25
C PHE A 1010 8.50 -15.21 -21.70
N ASP A 1011 7.38 -14.51 -21.97
CA ASP A 1011 7.08 -14.02 -23.31
C ASP A 1011 8.20 -13.12 -23.83
N PHE A 1012 8.69 -12.18 -23.02
CA PHE A 1012 9.81 -11.31 -23.40
C PHE A 1012 11.09 -12.10 -23.66
N PHE A 1013 11.48 -12.96 -22.72
CA PHE A 1013 12.70 -13.76 -22.77
C PHE A 1013 12.70 -14.73 -23.98
N ALA A 1014 11.60 -15.42 -24.24
CA ALA A 1014 11.47 -16.32 -25.38
C ALA A 1014 11.70 -15.61 -26.72
N ASN A 1015 11.14 -14.41 -26.89
CA ASN A 1015 11.33 -13.63 -28.10
C ASN A 1015 12.73 -13.02 -28.19
N PHE A 1016 13.30 -12.56 -27.06
CA PHE A 1016 14.68 -12.04 -27.02
C PHE A 1016 15.69 -13.10 -27.45
N VAL A 1017 15.51 -14.34 -27.00
CA VAL A 1017 16.33 -15.50 -27.40
C VAL A 1017 16.19 -15.81 -28.88
N LEU A 1018 14.97 -15.78 -29.44
CA LEU A 1018 14.75 -15.98 -30.87
C LEU A 1018 15.46 -14.90 -31.71
N ILE A 1019 15.43 -13.64 -31.25
CA ILE A 1019 16.13 -12.52 -31.90
C ILE A 1019 17.65 -12.75 -31.92
N LEU A 1020 18.24 -13.13 -30.77
CA LEU A 1020 19.68 -13.39 -30.66
C LEU A 1020 20.15 -14.59 -31.49
N HIS A 1021 19.32 -15.64 -31.57
CA HIS A 1021 19.62 -16.81 -32.39
C HIS A 1021 19.61 -16.47 -33.88
N HIS A 1022 18.69 -15.62 -34.33
CA HIS A 1022 18.65 -15.14 -35.71
C HIS A 1022 19.82 -14.22 -36.09
N SER A 1023 20.48 -13.57 -35.12
CA SER A 1023 21.67 -12.76 -35.35
C SER A 1023 22.99 -13.53 -35.40
N ASN A 1024 22.98 -14.88 -35.30
CA ASN A 1024 24.18 -15.74 -35.34
C ASN A 1024 25.24 -15.39 -34.27
N ASP A 1025 24.81 -14.91 -33.11
CA ASP A 1025 25.72 -14.38 -32.10
C ASP A 1025 26.23 -15.48 -31.15
N SER A 1026 27.55 -15.67 -31.07
CA SER A 1026 28.21 -16.73 -30.28
C SER A 1026 27.99 -16.58 -28.76
N TYR A 1027 27.60 -15.39 -28.30
CA TYR A 1027 27.37 -15.09 -26.88
C TYR A 1027 26.13 -15.77 -26.30
N VAL A 1028 25.17 -16.20 -27.13
CA VAL A 1028 24.00 -16.98 -26.68
C VAL A 1028 24.48 -18.28 -26.04
N ASP A 1029 25.40 -18.94 -26.72
CA ASP A 1029 25.96 -20.24 -26.33
C ASP A 1029 26.76 -20.16 -25.03
N GLU A 1030 27.43 -19.03 -24.76
CA GLU A 1030 28.16 -18.76 -23.51
C GLU A 1030 27.25 -18.40 -22.35
N ALA A 1031 26.22 -17.57 -22.59
CA ALA A 1031 25.22 -17.23 -21.57
C ALA A 1031 24.49 -18.48 -21.06
N TRP A 1032 24.11 -19.39 -21.96
CA TRP A 1032 23.46 -20.65 -21.57
C TRP A 1032 24.39 -21.60 -20.80
N LYS A 1033 25.68 -21.65 -21.16
CA LYS A 1033 26.69 -22.46 -20.45
C LYS A 1033 26.96 -21.97 -19.02
N ALA A 1034 26.70 -20.69 -18.72
CA ALA A 1034 26.87 -20.15 -17.37
C ALA A 1034 25.77 -20.62 -16.39
N PHE A 1035 24.54 -20.80 -16.88
CA PHE A 1035 23.37 -21.13 -16.05
C PHE A 1035 22.95 -22.60 -16.10
N LEU A 1036 23.22 -23.30 -17.21
CA LEU A 1036 22.82 -24.69 -17.41
C LEU A 1036 24.05 -25.59 -17.55
N ASN A 1037 23.90 -26.87 -17.18
CA ASN A 1037 24.92 -27.85 -17.54
C ASN A 1037 25.02 -27.94 -19.08
N LYS A 1038 26.21 -28.28 -19.59
CA LYS A 1038 26.54 -28.27 -21.02
C LYS A 1038 25.63 -29.16 -21.88
N ALA A 1039 25.04 -30.22 -21.30
CA ALA A 1039 24.14 -31.14 -21.98
C ALA A 1039 22.71 -30.56 -22.09
N THR A 1040 22.20 -29.93 -21.04
CA THR A 1040 20.87 -29.30 -21.02
C THR A 1040 20.84 -28.03 -21.89
N ALA A 1041 21.92 -27.23 -21.87
CA ALA A 1041 22.07 -26.09 -22.78
C ALA A 1041 22.04 -26.53 -24.25
N LYS A 1042 22.80 -27.58 -24.58
CA LYS A 1042 22.86 -28.13 -25.94
C LYS A 1042 21.50 -28.71 -26.38
N HIS A 1043 20.84 -29.46 -25.50
CA HIS A 1043 19.51 -30.03 -25.78
C HIS A 1043 18.45 -28.93 -25.98
N PHE A 1044 18.52 -27.82 -25.23
CA PHE A 1044 17.63 -26.67 -25.36
C PHE A 1044 17.81 -25.96 -26.71
N VAL A 1045 19.06 -25.66 -27.08
CA VAL A 1045 19.41 -25.06 -28.38
C VAL A 1045 18.98 -25.98 -29.53
N GLU A 1046 19.26 -27.28 -29.44
CA GLU A 1046 18.82 -28.28 -30.42
C GLU A 1046 17.29 -28.37 -30.53
N ARG A 1047 16.55 -28.30 -29.41
CA ARG A 1047 15.07 -28.31 -29.41
C ARG A 1047 14.49 -27.04 -30.05
N ILE A 1048 15.05 -25.87 -29.76
CA ILE A 1048 14.65 -24.60 -30.39
C ILE A 1048 14.99 -24.60 -31.88
N GLU A 1049 16.15 -25.12 -32.29
CA GLU A 1049 16.56 -25.24 -33.69
C GLU A 1049 15.66 -26.20 -34.49
N VAL A 1050 15.27 -27.34 -33.90
CA VAL A 1050 14.36 -28.31 -34.55
C VAL A 1050 12.96 -27.71 -34.71
N PHE A 1051 12.45 -27.01 -33.69
CA PHE A 1051 11.13 -26.38 -33.74
C PHE A 1051 11.11 -25.13 -34.65
N SER A 1052 12.22 -24.37 -34.71
CA SER A 1052 12.38 -23.20 -35.59
C SER A 1052 12.51 -23.57 -37.08
N ARG A 1053 12.96 -24.79 -37.39
CA ARG A 1053 12.99 -25.32 -38.76
C ARG A 1053 11.66 -25.91 -39.23
N ASN A 1054 10.92 -26.58 -38.34
CA ASN A 1054 9.72 -27.36 -38.71
C ASN A 1054 8.41 -26.56 -38.73
N ASP A 1055 8.27 -25.49 -37.95
CA ASP A 1055 6.98 -24.80 -37.79
C ASP A 1055 7.10 -23.31 -38.13
N ARG A 1056 7.43 -22.98 -39.39
CA ARG A 1056 7.64 -21.59 -39.87
C ARG A 1056 6.37 -20.74 -39.87
N GLN A 1057 5.19 -21.33 -39.71
CA GLN A 1057 3.90 -20.64 -39.84
C GLN A 1057 3.19 -20.31 -38.52
N ASN A 1058 3.65 -20.79 -37.36
CA ASN A 1058 2.90 -20.65 -36.10
C ASN A 1058 3.75 -20.16 -34.91
N GLU A 1059 3.97 -18.84 -34.85
CA GLU A 1059 4.76 -18.17 -33.81
C GLU A 1059 4.21 -18.37 -32.39
N LYS A 1060 2.89 -18.56 -32.26
CA LYS A 1060 2.23 -18.83 -30.98
C LYS A 1060 2.64 -20.19 -30.39
N ASN A 1061 2.80 -21.21 -31.24
CA ASN A 1061 3.26 -22.54 -30.82
C ASN A 1061 4.73 -22.51 -30.41
N ARG A 1062 5.57 -21.71 -31.09
CA ARG A 1062 6.98 -21.53 -30.73
C ARG A 1062 7.13 -20.89 -29.34
N ARG A 1063 6.37 -19.84 -29.07
CA ARG A 1063 6.36 -19.14 -27.77
C ARG A 1063 5.89 -20.06 -26.64
N GLN A 1064 4.82 -20.82 -26.88
CA GLN A 1064 4.30 -21.78 -25.91
C GLN A 1064 5.31 -22.90 -25.61
N PHE A 1065 5.98 -23.44 -26.63
CA PHE A 1065 7.01 -24.47 -26.47
C PHE A 1065 8.23 -23.97 -25.69
N VAL A 1066 8.74 -22.78 -26.03
CA VAL A 1066 9.87 -22.16 -25.29
C VAL A 1066 9.47 -21.89 -23.84
N LYS A 1067 8.25 -21.40 -23.60
CA LYS A 1067 7.71 -21.18 -22.24
C LYS A 1067 7.59 -22.48 -21.44
N GLU A 1068 7.05 -23.54 -22.03
CA GLU A 1068 6.97 -24.86 -21.40
C GLU A 1068 8.37 -25.40 -21.07
N THR A 1069 9.32 -25.22 -21.98
CA THR A 1069 10.71 -25.67 -21.78
C THR A 1069 11.43 -24.87 -20.67
N ILE A 1070 11.23 -23.55 -20.57
CA ILE A 1070 11.83 -22.77 -19.47
C ILE A 1070 11.13 -23.05 -18.13
N MET A 1071 9.81 -23.30 -18.14
CA MET A 1071 9.07 -23.74 -16.96
C MET A 1071 9.53 -25.13 -16.47
N GLU A 1072 9.83 -26.05 -17.39
CA GLU A 1072 10.51 -27.32 -17.08
C GLU A 1072 11.89 -27.06 -16.45
N MET A 1073 12.64 -26.06 -16.92
CA MET A 1073 13.98 -25.73 -16.40
C MET A 1073 14.02 -25.00 -15.04
N ILE A 1074 13.04 -24.13 -14.75
CA ILE A 1074 12.92 -23.40 -13.47
C ILE A 1074 12.26 -24.27 -12.40
N GLY A 1075 11.44 -25.24 -12.81
CA GLY A 1075 10.67 -26.11 -11.92
C GLY A 1075 11.41 -27.29 -11.29
N ASP A 1076 12.74 -27.42 -11.46
CA ASP A 1076 13.40 -28.73 -11.35
C ASP A 1076 14.49 -28.90 -10.27
N GLU A 1077 14.91 -27.85 -9.54
CA GLU A 1077 15.94 -27.81 -8.44
C GLU A 1077 16.65 -26.44 -8.40
N THR A 1078 16.33 -25.59 -9.37
CA THR A 1078 17.06 -24.38 -9.69
C THR A 1078 16.66 -23.19 -8.83
N SER A 1079 15.54 -23.12 -8.11
CA SER A 1079 15.32 -21.91 -7.28
C SER A 1079 16.30 -21.81 -6.11
N GLU A 1080 16.55 -22.89 -5.37
CA GLU A 1080 17.53 -22.91 -4.26
C GLU A 1080 18.96 -23.04 -4.78
N TYR A 1081 19.24 -23.92 -5.74
CA TYR A 1081 20.57 -24.01 -6.34
C TYR A 1081 20.93 -22.76 -7.14
N LEU A 1082 20.01 -22.08 -7.83
CA LEU A 1082 20.26 -20.77 -8.43
C LEU A 1082 20.18 -19.65 -7.41
N PHE A 1083 19.55 -19.80 -6.24
CA PHE A 1083 19.64 -18.83 -5.15
C PHE A 1083 21.01 -18.93 -4.43
N GLU A 1084 21.54 -20.15 -4.24
CA GLU A 1084 22.91 -20.43 -3.79
C GLU A 1084 23.94 -20.08 -4.86
N LYS A 1085 23.75 -20.45 -6.14
CA LYS A 1085 24.57 -19.94 -7.25
C LYS A 1085 24.35 -18.45 -7.48
N TYR A 1086 23.22 -17.87 -7.08
CA TYR A 1086 22.99 -16.43 -7.08
C TYR A 1086 23.84 -15.80 -5.99
N GLN A 1087 23.90 -16.37 -4.78
CA GLN A 1087 24.82 -15.92 -3.73
C GLN A 1087 26.31 -16.12 -4.13
N GLN A 1088 26.67 -17.27 -4.72
CA GLN A 1088 28.03 -17.60 -5.16
C GLN A 1088 28.46 -16.94 -6.47
N ASN A 1089 27.56 -16.70 -7.44
CA ASN A 1089 27.88 -15.92 -8.65
C ASN A 1089 27.64 -14.42 -8.43
N HIS A 1090 26.86 -14.00 -7.43
CA HIS A 1090 26.94 -12.63 -6.91
C HIS A 1090 28.36 -12.36 -6.44
N LEU A 1091 29.02 -13.31 -5.77
CA LEU A 1091 30.45 -13.24 -5.46
C LEU A 1091 31.39 -13.15 -6.68
N ILE A 1092 30.96 -13.60 -7.87
CA ILE A 1092 31.71 -13.43 -9.13
C ILE A 1092 31.39 -12.09 -9.81
N PHE A 1093 30.15 -11.60 -9.71
CA PHE A 1093 29.76 -10.23 -10.08
C PHE A 1093 30.24 -9.17 -9.07
N ASN A 1094 30.71 -9.57 -7.88
CA ASN A 1094 31.28 -8.73 -6.82
C ASN A 1094 32.69 -8.22 -7.13
N ASN A 1095 33.34 -8.74 -8.17
CA ASN A 1095 34.56 -8.11 -8.66
C ASN A 1095 34.16 -6.89 -9.51
N SER A 1096 34.86 -5.78 -9.29
CA SER A 1096 34.86 -4.53 -10.09
C SER A 1096 34.86 -4.69 -11.62
N ASN A 1097 35.06 -5.93 -12.10
CA ASN A 1097 34.95 -6.35 -13.47
C ASN A 1097 33.54 -6.29 -14.06
N ALA A 1098 32.44 -6.50 -13.33
CA ALA A 1098 31.10 -6.36 -13.94
C ALA A 1098 30.83 -4.91 -14.41
N PHE A 1099 31.33 -3.94 -13.63
CA PHE A 1099 31.29 -2.51 -13.93
C PHE A 1099 32.23 -2.12 -15.08
N SER A 1100 33.43 -2.69 -15.17
CA SER A 1100 34.35 -2.48 -16.31
C SER A 1100 33.95 -3.27 -17.56
N ILE A 1101 33.14 -4.31 -17.41
CA ILE A 1101 32.53 -5.04 -18.52
C ILE A 1101 31.34 -4.23 -19.02
N TRP A 1102 30.47 -3.63 -18.20
CA TRP A 1102 29.31 -2.92 -18.74
C TRP A 1102 29.63 -1.53 -19.34
N LYS A 1103 30.61 -0.82 -18.78
CA LYS A 1103 31.20 0.40 -19.36
C LYS A 1103 32.06 0.07 -20.58
#